data_AF-A0A6H0CWL0-F1
#
_entry.id   AF-A0A6H0CWL0-F1
#
_cell.length_a   1.000
_cell.length_b   1.000
_cell.length_c   1.000
_cell.angle_alpha   90.00
_cell.angle_beta   90.00
_cell.angle_gamma   90.00
#
_symmetry.space_group_name_H-M   'P 1'
#
loop_
_entity.id
_entity.type
_entity.pdbx_description
1 polymer ?
#
loop_
_entity_poly.entity_id
_entity_poly.type
_entity_poly.pdbx_seq_one_letter_code
_entity_poly.pdbx_strand_id
1 'polypeptide(L)'
;MITVEHVPQAETDYLTQLEKAAKRFGDRTPQREETLRTLESRGVLYADEPGRVQKRLARLNADWSLAKAIEHIPTQPITTTGSTLSLAPDAFGADLLGLERLMGRNNLTGVAFLEGGYLAARSIGRVAVRTPEGGHYGTGFMVSPSLLLTNNHVLRSPEEAGHAVVEFDVQAGVDGCPLAPVTFRIDPHGFFATDRELDFTVVAVAERNQEGARLTGYGWLPLDGAQGKAIVGEFVNIIQHPNGEPKQLALRENQIVDLLDRFVHYVTDTAPGSSGSPVFNDQWEVVALHHSAVPETDADGRPLATDGTPWRPGMGEHRLAWKANEGVRVSRVLQALSRLTLTGNAARLRDELFQPPDRPHPEGAPPTAAKPGPDGLVPDGSAPLTPGTTVGITVPLRITVGVDAPTPEQRGPGRFTGPRVTAVAADGARPARAGRAAGSSVVADAVAQDLDAALLNLRLGETRAYYVRDADRAARDAYYAHMDADSYGEPLRQALTALLEETHGPRPSYKPARMLYPWVDLHPDRLLRSVYSGKTFTAEELIRADAAAEASRLRGVQEFLLRESAASADALAAELDELEASLPFNCEHVVPQSWFAKREPMRGDLHHLFACEPACNSFRGNYPYMDFPGFDEAVRDDCGMREKSGFEPEHSKGAVARATLYFLLRYPGLVGDRAREFPEERLPILLEWHENEAVTEYELHRNAAIAEIQGNRNPLIDHPEWARSIDFSGVWP
;
A
#
# COMPACT_ATOMS: atom_id res chain seq x y z
N MET A 1 26.98 29.47 -58.94
CA MET A 1 25.80 28.70 -59.38
C MET A 1 26.15 27.22 -59.27
N ILE A 2 25.62 26.56 -58.24
CA ILE A 2 24.90 25.28 -58.26
C ILE A 2 24.44 25.15 -56.80
N THR A 3 23.17 25.48 -56.60
CA THR A 3 22.40 25.22 -55.40
C THR A 3 22.19 23.72 -55.27
N VAL A 4 22.50 23.17 -54.10
CA VAL A 4 21.96 21.90 -53.60
C VAL A 4 21.46 22.18 -52.19
N GLU A 5 20.19 21.90 -52.00
CA GLU A 5 19.34 22.31 -50.88
C GLU A 5 19.96 21.96 -49.52
N HIS A 6 20.06 22.99 -48.67
CA HIS A 6 20.28 22.86 -47.24
C HIS A 6 18.97 22.35 -46.62
N VAL A 7 18.92 21.07 -46.26
CA VAL A 7 18.07 20.64 -45.15
C VAL A 7 18.93 20.78 -43.89
N PRO A 8 18.51 21.52 -42.85
CA PRO A 8 19.28 21.65 -41.63
C PRO A 8 19.44 20.27 -40.99
N GLN A 9 20.67 19.93 -40.63
CA GLN A 9 21.01 18.68 -39.93
C GLN A 9 20.18 18.48 -38.64
N ALA A 10 19.69 19.58 -38.04
CA ALA A 10 18.80 19.61 -36.87
C ALA A 10 17.35 19.18 -37.16
N GLU A 11 16.77 19.51 -38.32
CA GLU A 11 15.43 19.03 -38.71
C GLU A 11 15.45 17.51 -38.89
N THR A 12 16.57 16.97 -39.38
CA THR A 12 16.73 15.54 -39.65
C THR A 12 16.73 14.72 -38.35
N ASP A 13 17.40 15.20 -37.29
CA ASP A 13 17.47 14.52 -35.99
C ASP A 13 16.11 14.56 -35.24
N TYR A 14 15.40 15.70 -35.28
CA TYR A 14 14.07 15.83 -34.67
C TYR A 14 13.02 14.97 -35.38
N LEU A 15 12.99 15.00 -36.72
CA LEU A 15 12.09 14.13 -37.50
C LEU A 15 12.40 12.65 -37.26
N THR A 16 13.69 12.30 -37.14
CA THR A 16 14.10 10.93 -36.80
C THR A 16 13.60 10.51 -35.40
N GLN A 17 13.60 11.41 -34.42
CA GLN A 17 13.04 11.13 -33.08
C GLN A 17 11.53 10.93 -33.12
N LEU A 18 10.81 11.78 -33.86
CA LEU A 18 9.36 11.64 -34.08
C LEU A 18 9.01 10.31 -34.75
N GLU A 19 9.73 9.93 -35.81
CA GLU A 19 9.54 8.64 -36.50
C GLU A 19 9.80 7.45 -35.56
N LYS A 20 10.85 7.53 -34.74
CA LYS A 20 11.16 6.49 -33.75
C LYS A 20 10.07 6.39 -32.67
N ALA A 21 9.55 7.51 -32.19
CA ALA A 21 8.45 7.54 -31.22
C ALA A 21 7.15 6.99 -31.82
N ALA A 22 6.80 7.43 -33.04
CA ALA A 22 5.66 6.92 -33.79
C ALA A 22 5.74 5.41 -34.03
N LYS A 23 6.93 4.91 -34.39
CA LYS A 23 7.18 3.48 -34.57
C LYS A 23 7.05 2.71 -33.25
N ARG A 24 7.69 3.16 -32.17
CA ARG A 24 7.57 2.53 -30.83
C ARG A 24 6.12 2.47 -30.37
N PHE A 25 5.37 3.54 -30.60
CA PHE A 25 3.95 3.58 -30.32
C PHE A 25 3.21 2.59 -31.23
N GLY A 26 3.42 2.64 -32.55
CA GLY A 26 2.78 1.75 -33.52
C GLY A 26 2.99 0.26 -33.23
N ASP A 27 4.23 -0.14 -32.95
CA ASP A 27 4.65 -1.52 -32.63
C ASP A 27 3.94 -2.09 -31.38
N ARG A 28 3.43 -1.20 -30.51
CA ARG A 28 2.74 -1.52 -29.26
C ARG A 28 1.22 -1.36 -29.33
N THR A 29 0.66 -1.02 -30.49
CA THR A 29 -0.78 -0.75 -30.65
C THR A 29 -1.67 -1.91 -30.19
N PRO A 30 -1.41 -3.18 -30.56
CA PRO A 30 -2.26 -4.28 -30.11
C PRO A 30 -2.30 -4.44 -28.59
N GLN A 31 -1.15 -4.33 -27.93
CA GLN A 31 -1.05 -4.43 -26.48
C GLN A 31 -1.70 -3.24 -25.78
N ARG A 32 -1.52 -2.03 -26.29
CA ARG A 32 -2.17 -0.84 -25.73
C ARG A 32 -3.68 -0.87 -25.91
N GLU A 33 -4.22 -1.33 -27.05
CA GLU A 33 -5.67 -1.48 -27.23
C GLU A 33 -6.26 -2.54 -26.29
N GLU A 34 -5.52 -3.61 -26.01
CA GLU A 34 -5.90 -4.60 -24.98
C GLU A 34 -5.85 -3.99 -23.57
N THR A 35 -4.80 -3.22 -23.26
CA THR A 35 -4.68 -2.51 -21.99
C THR A 35 -5.77 -1.47 -21.79
N LEU A 36 -6.11 -0.66 -22.80
CA LEU A 36 -7.19 0.33 -22.73
C LEU A 36 -8.55 -0.33 -22.54
N ARG A 37 -8.83 -1.44 -23.26
CA ARG A 37 -10.04 -2.25 -23.02
C ARG A 37 -10.07 -2.81 -21.61
N THR A 38 -8.91 -3.17 -21.06
CA THR A 38 -8.80 -3.67 -19.68
C THR A 38 -9.00 -2.54 -18.67
N LEU A 39 -8.46 -1.33 -18.92
CA LEU A 39 -8.72 -0.14 -18.11
C LEU A 39 -10.21 0.20 -18.06
N GLU A 40 -10.89 0.16 -19.21
CA GLU A 40 -12.31 0.45 -19.31
C GLU A 40 -13.19 -0.62 -18.65
N SER A 41 -12.80 -1.89 -18.71
CA SER A 41 -13.62 -3.01 -18.24
C SER A 41 -13.28 -3.53 -16.83
N ARG A 42 -12.03 -3.37 -16.38
CA ARG A 42 -11.48 -3.96 -15.15
C ARG A 42 -10.71 -2.95 -14.27
N GLY A 43 -10.36 -1.78 -14.77
CA GLY A 43 -9.62 -0.76 -14.00
C GLY A 43 -8.10 -0.85 -14.11
N VAL A 44 -7.43 0.11 -13.47
CA VAL A 44 -5.98 0.37 -13.41
C VAL A 44 -5.18 -0.80 -12.83
N LEU A 45 -5.65 -1.51 -11.81
CA LEU A 45 -4.91 -2.62 -11.16
C LEU A 45 -4.79 -3.87 -12.03
N TYR A 46 -5.59 -3.98 -13.09
CA TYR A 46 -5.57 -5.09 -14.04
C TYR A 46 -4.96 -4.72 -15.39
N ALA A 47 -4.72 -3.43 -15.61
CA ALA A 47 -4.22 -2.89 -16.87
C ALA A 47 -2.70 -3.02 -17.03
N ASP A 48 -1.98 -3.42 -15.97
CA ASP A 48 -0.53 -3.56 -15.97
C ASP A 48 -0.11 -4.94 -15.40
N GLU A 49 1.17 -5.26 -15.57
CA GLU A 49 1.78 -6.51 -15.10
C GLU A 49 1.64 -6.64 -13.56
N PRO A 50 1.18 -7.80 -13.04
CA PRO A 50 0.89 -7.98 -11.61
C PRO A 50 2.07 -7.62 -10.68
N GLY A 51 3.30 -7.97 -11.09
CA GLY A 51 4.50 -7.64 -10.32
C GLY A 51 4.80 -6.13 -10.23
N ARG A 52 4.33 -5.33 -11.19
CA ARG A 52 4.47 -3.87 -11.15
C ARG A 52 3.40 -3.25 -10.28
N VAL A 53 2.17 -3.73 -10.38
CA VAL A 53 1.05 -3.33 -9.52
C VAL A 53 1.38 -3.62 -8.06
N GLN A 54 1.92 -4.81 -7.75
CA GLN A 54 2.36 -5.15 -6.39
C GLN A 54 3.41 -4.17 -5.84
N LYS A 55 4.42 -3.80 -6.66
CA LYS A 55 5.43 -2.81 -6.26
C LYS A 55 4.81 -1.43 -6.04
N ARG A 56 3.82 -1.04 -6.85
CA ARG A 56 3.10 0.23 -6.69
C ARG A 56 2.28 0.24 -5.40
N LEU A 57 1.55 -0.83 -5.10
CA LEU A 57 0.76 -0.96 -3.89
C LEU A 57 1.64 -0.98 -2.63
N ALA A 58 2.74 -1.73 -2.65
CA ALA A 58 3.72 -1.71 -1.57
C ALA A 58 4.30 -0.29 -1.34
N ARG A 59 4.55 0.47 -2.42
CA ARG A 59 5.03 1.85 -2.32
C ARG A 59 4.00 2.81 -1.73
N LEU A 60 2.71 2.53 -1.94
CA LEU A 60 1.59 3.29 -1.39
C LEU A 60 1.16 2.80 0.01
N ASN A 61 1.86 1.81 0.59
CA ASN A 61 1.43 1.09 1.80
C ASN A 61 -0.02 0.58 1.73
N ALA A 62 -0.47 0.23 0.53
CA ALA A 62 -1.81 -0.28 0.27
C ALA A 62 -1.77 -1.80 0.07
N ASP A 63 -2.74 -2.51 0.66
CA ASP A 63 -2.94 -3.94 0.37
C ASP A 63 -3.69 -4.11 -0.97
N TRP A 64 -3.40 -5.19 -1.68
CA TRP A 64 -4.09 -5.63 -2.90
C TRP A 64 -5.60 -5.73 -2.71
N SER A 65 -6.04 -6.15 -1.52
CA SER A 65 -7.45 -6.23 -1.13
C SER A 65 -8.12 -4.83 -1.06
N LEU A 66 -7.41 -3.85 -0.48
CA LEU A 66 -7.85 -2.45 -0.31
C LEU A 66 -7.87 -1.69 -1.65
N ALA A 67 -6.84 -1.87 -2.48
CA ALA A 67 -6.77 -1.23 -3.79
C ALA A 67 -7.90 -1.69 -4.72
N LYS A 68 -8.23 -2.99 -4.69
CA LYS A 68 -9.32 -3.58 -5.49
C LYS A 68 -10.70 -3.09 -5.07
N ALA A 69 -10.88 -2.73 -3.79
CA ALA A 69 -12.13 -2.15 -3.28
C ALA A 69 -12.36 -0.71 -3.76
N ILE A 70 -11.27 0.06 -3.97
CA ILE A 70 -11.29 1.46 -4.41
C ILE A 70 -11.62 1.58 -5.91
N GLU A 71 -11.31 0.57 -6.71
CA GLU A 71 -11.31 0.67 -8.17
C GLU A 71 -12.65 0.31 -8.85
N HIS A 72 -13.52 -0.50 -8.22
CA HIS A 72 -14.73 -1.04 -8.87
C HIS A 72 -16.01 -0.23 -8.66
N ILE A 73 -15.84 1.07 -8.73
CA ILE A 73 -16.88 2.06 -8.82
C ILE A 73 -17.47 2.04 -10.26
N PRO A 74 -18.75 1.67 -10.48
CA PRO A 74 -19.33 1.73 -11.83
C PRO A 74 -19.53 3.17 -12.27
N THR A 75 -19.06 3.51 -13.47
CA THR A 75 -19.24 4.82 -14.14
C THR A 75 -20.66 4.99 -14.72
N GLN A 76 -21.69 4.94 -13.87
CA GLN A 76 -23.01 5.52 -14.11
C GLN A 76 -23.33 6.39 -12.89
N PRO A 77 -24.01 7.54 -13.05
CA PRO A 77 -23.86 8.69 -12.16
C PRO A 77 -24.54 8.48 -10.80
N ILE A 78 -23.88 7.73 -9.90
CA ILE A 78 -24.11 7.73 -8.46
C ILE A 78 -22.74 7.52 -7.78
N THR A 79 -22.12 8.67 -7.48
CA THR A 79 -21.22 9.02 -6.36
C THR A 79 -20.26 7.96 -5.85
N THR A 80 -18.99 8.15 -6.18
CA THR A 80 -17.94 7.19 -5.94
C THR A 80 -16.60 7.87 -6.05
N THR A 81 -15.73 7.70 -5.05
CA THR A 81 -14.54 8.52 -4.85
C THR A 81 -13.43 7.70 -4.19
N GLY A 82 -12.37 7.40 -4.95
CA GLY A 82 -11.16 6.71 -4.51
C GLY A 82 -9.94 7.63 -4.38
N SER A 83 -9.17 7.39 -3.31
CA SER A 83 -7.79 7.74 -2.92
C SER A 83 -7.07 9.00 -3.42
N THR A 84 -6.65 9.85 -2.46
CA THR A 84 -5.24 9.94 -1.99
C THR A 84 -5.20 10.63 -0.60
N LEU A 85 -4.55 9.98 0.38
CA LEU A 85 -4.38 10.44 1.77
C LEU A 85 -3.14 11.33 1.95
N SER A 86 -3.31 12.49 2.58
CA SER A 86 -2.36 13.10 3.55
C SER A 86 -3.09 14.16 4.40
N LEU A 87 -3.03 14.04 5.74
CA LEU A 87 -3.78 14.78 6.81
C LEU A 87 -2.89 15.90 7.45
N ALA A 88 -3.29 16.92 8.25
CA ALA A 88 -4.49 17.39 9.03
C ALA A 88 -4.31 18.93 9.30
N PRO A 89 -5.10 19.71 10.13
CA PRO A 89 -6.21 19.37 11.04
C PRO A 89 -7.46 20.32 11.11
N ASP A 90 -8.55 19.74 11.64
CA ASP A 90 -9.65 20.24 12.49
C ASP A 90 -10.33 21.61 12.27
N ALA A 91 -11.56 21.60 11.75
CA ALA A 91 -12.75 22.21 12.38
C ALA A 91 -14.00 22.13 11.48
N PHE A 92 -15.17 22.13 12.13
CA PHE A 92 -16.54 22.36 11.63
C PHE A 92 -17.44 21.15 11.32
N GLY A 93 -18.10 20.68 12.39
CA GLY A 93 -19.54 20.94 12.59
C GLY A 93 -20.52 20.23 11.65
N ALA A 94 -21.15 19.18 12.17
CA ALA A 94 -22.37 18.60 11.62
C ALA A 94 -23.50 19.64 11.59
N ASP A 95 -23.84 20.14 10.40
CA ASP A 95 -25.19 20.54 9.97
C ASP A 95 -25.12 21.17 8.56
N LEU A 96 -25.20 20.36 7.50
CA LEU A 96 -25.62 20.78 6.15
C LEU A 96 -25.83 19.56 5.24
N LEU A 97 -26.87 18.78 5.54
CA LEU A 97 -27.55 17.96 4.53
C LEU A 97 -28.17 18.90 3.49
N GLY A 98 -27.54 19.06 2.33
CA GLY A 98 -28.07 19.92 1.28
C GLY A 98 -27.34 19.88 -0.06
N LEU A 99 -27.74 18.94 -0.92
CA LEU A 99 -27.91 19.19 -2.38
C LEU A 99 -26.67 19.28 -3.32
N GLU A 100 -25.57 18.55 -3.12
CA GLU A 100 -24.51 18.50 -4.16
C GLU A 100 -24.32 17.10 -4.78
N ARG A 101 -24.35 17.04 -6.12
CA ARG A 101 -24.35 15.81 -6.94
C ARG A 101 -23.07 15.77 -7.80
N LEU A 102 -22.25 14.73 -7.64
CA LEU A 102 -21.06 14.47 -8.49
C LEU A 102 -21.47 13.88 -9.86
N MET A 103 -20.85 14.34 -10.94
CA MET A 103 -21.02 13.81 -12.31
C MET A 103 -19.76 13.07 -12.77
N GLY A 104 -19.82 11.75 -13.00
CA GLY A 104 -18.73 10.98 -13.63
C GLY A 104 -17.64 10.43 -12.68
N ARG A 105 -16.39 10.26 -13.18
CA ARG A 105 -15.23 9.80 -12.40
C ARG A 105 -14.82 10.87 -11.36
N ASN A 106 -14.37 10.43 -10.17
CA ASN A 106 -13.93 11.32 -9.11
C ASN A 106 -12.64 12.06 -9.46
N ASN A 107 -12.67 13.37 -9.40
CA ASN A 107 -11.49 14.25 -9.55
C ASN A 107 -11.21 15.05 -8.26
N LEU A 108 -11.74 14.62 -7.11
CA LEU A 108 -11.49 15.27 -5.83
C LEU A 108 -10.11 14.86 -5.30
N THR A 109 -9.25 15.84 -5.09
CA THR A 109 -7.91 15.68 -4.51
C THR A 109 -7.77 16.64 -3.33
N GLY A 110 -7.10 16.22 -2.26
CA GLY A 110 -6.86 17.07 -1.10
C GLY A 110 -6.07 18.33 -1.44
N VAL A 111 -6.33 19.45 -0.76
CA VAL A 111 -5.69 20.75 -1.04
C VAL A 111 -4.16 20.68 -0.94
N ALA A 112 -3.61 19.81 -0.09
CA ALA A 112 -2.18 19.55 0.02
C ALA A 112 -1.52 19.14 -1.32
N PHE A 113 -2.27 18.56 -2.26
CA PHE A 113 -1.79 18.31 -3.61
C PHE A 113 -1.41 19.59 -4.35
N LEU A 114 -2.20 20.66 -4.20
CA LEU A 114 -1.88 21.96 -4.80
C LEU A 114 -0.64 22.58 -4.15
N GLU A 115 -0.50 22.46 -2.82
CA GLU A 115 0.67 22.94 -2.10
C GLU A 115 1.94 22.18 -2.51
N GLY A 116 1.86 20.85 -2.60
CA GLY A 116 2.94 20.00 -3.11
C GLY A 116 3.32 20.35 -4.55
N GLY A 117 2.33 20.59 -5.40
CA GLY A 117 2.53 21.01 -6.78
C GLY A 117 3.20 22.38 -6.90
N TYR A 118 2.79 23.33 -6.07
CA TYR A 118 3.43 24.64 -5.97
C TYR A 118 4.89 24.52 -5.52
N LEU A 119 5.18 23.69 -4.51
CA LEU A 119 6.54 23.45 -4.05
C LEU A 119 7.40 22.78 -5.13
N ALA A 120 6.86 21.79 -5.85
CA ALA A 120 7.54 21.15 -6.98
C ALA A 120 7.80 22.13 -8.14
N ALA A 121 6.84 23.02 -8.43
CA ALA A 121 6.94 24.02 -9.49
C ALA A 121 8.10 25.00 -9.31
N ARG A 122 8.55 25.25 -8.07
CA ARG A 122 9.68 26.15 -7.78
C ARG A 122 10.98 25.69 -8.43
N SER A 123 11.20 24.39 -8.50
CA SER A 123 12.43 23.80 -9.05
C SER A 123 12.43 23.68 -10.58
N ILE A 124 11.39 24.18 -11.24
CA ILE A 124 11.18 24.09 -12.69
C ILE A 124 11.35 25.48 -13.29
N GLY A 125 12.17 25.57 -14.34
CA GLY A 125 12.46 26.81 -15.05
C GLY A 125 12.38 26.66 -16.56
N ARG A 126 12.24 27.79 -17.23
CA ARG A 126 12.31 27.90 -18.69
C ARG A 126 13.78 27.91 -19.11
N VAL A 127 14.18 26.95 -19.93
CA VAL A 127 15.50 26.93 -20.56
C VAL A 127 15.42 27.78 -21.82
N ALA A 128 16.13 28.90 -21.85
CA ALA A 128 16.18 29.79 -23.01
C ALA A 128 17.56 29.70 -23.65
N VAL A 129 17.62 29.17 -24.88
CA VAL A 129 18.85 29.05 -25.66
C VAL A 129 18.88 30.18 -26.68
N ARG A 130 19.93 30.99 -26.66
CA ARG A 130 20.12 32.08 -27.62
C ARG A 130 21.05 31.63 -28.72
N THR A 131 20.56 31.59 -29.96
CA THR A 131 21.40 31.33 -31.15
C THR A 131 21.37 32.54 -32.09
N PRO A 132 22.36 32.69 -32.99
CA PRO A 132 22.38 33.74 -34.01
C PRO A 132 21.20 33.70 -34.99
N GLU A 133 20.55 32.54 -35.13
CA GLU A 133 19.51 32.25 -36.12
C GLU A 133 18.08 32.38 -35.55
N GLY A 134 17.97 32.64 -34.24
CA GLY A 134 16.71 32.63 -33.49
C GLY A 134 16.82 31.70 -32.29
N GLY A 135 16.44 32.17 -31.10
CA GLY A 135 16.47 31.33 -29.90
C GLY A 135 15.33 30.31 -29.87
N HIS A 136 15.53 29.21 -29.14
CA HIS A 136 14.47 28.26 -28.81
C HIS A 136 14.32 28.14 -27.30
N TYR A 137 13.15 27.65 -26.90
CA TYR A 137 12.79 27.45 -25.50
C TYR A 137 12.55 25.97 -25.24
N GLY A 138 12.86 25.56 -24.01
CA GLY A 138 12.48 24.28 -23.45
C GLY A 138 12.17 24.43 -21.97
N THR A 139 11.84 23.31 -21.34
CA THR A 139 11.67 23.22 -19.90
C THR A 139 12.85 22.46 -19.30
N GLY A 140 13.28 22.85 -18.11
CA GLY A 140 14.28 22.13 -17.33
C GLY A 140 13.97 22.22 -15.84
N PHE A 141 14.50 21.28 -15.07
CA PHE A 141 14.27 21.26 -13.64
C PHE A 141 15.50 20.85 -12.85
N MET A 142 15.65 21.44 -11.67
CA MET A 142 16.73 21.12 -10.76
C MET A 142 16.55 19.72 -10.18
N VAL A 143 17.60 18.90 -10.23
CA VAL A 143 17.62 17.51 -9.74
C VAL A 143 18.64 17.29 -8.61
N SER A 144 19.53 18.26 -8.42
CA SER A 144 20.39 18.41 -7.25
C SER A 144 20.52 19.90 -6.90
N PRO A 145 21.23 20.29 -5.82
CA PRO A 145 21.52 21.68 -5.53
C PRO A 145 22.22 22.45 -6.67
N SER A 146 22.89 21.74 -7.59
CA SER A 146 23.73 22.33 -8.65
C SER A 146 23.40 21.85 -10.06
N LEU A 147 22.62 20.77 -10.23
CA LEU A 147 22.39 20.13 -11.52
C LEU A 147 20.94 20.28 -12.00
N LEU A 148 20.79 20.63 -13.28
CA LEU A 148 19.54 20.74 -14.01
C LEU A 148 19.42 19.61 -15.05
N LEU A 149 18.24 18.99 -15.14
CA LEU A 149 17.89 17.99 -16.14
C LEU A 149 16.93 18.59 -17.19
N THR A 150 17.19 18.30 -18.47
CA THR A 150 16.34 18.64 -19.63
C THR A 150 16.59 17.62 -20.76
N ASN A 151 16.04 17.82 -21.97
CA ASN A 151 16.31 16.94 -23.11
C ASN A 151 17.64 17.24 -23.82
N ASN A 152 18.19 16.23 -24.52
CA ASN A 152 19.34 16.44 -25.39
C ASN A 152 19.00 17.40 -26.53
N HIS A 153 17.82 17.29 -27.14
CA HIS A 153 17.45 18.20 -28.23
C HIS A 153 17.21 19.66 -27.78
N VAL A 154 17.02 19.90 -26.47
CA VAL A 154 16.96 21.26 -25.88
C VAL A 154 18.37 21.82 -25.67
N LEU A 155 19.28 21.01 -25.08
CA LEU A 155 20.69 21.35 -24.88
C LEU A 155 21.59 20.26 -25.47
N ARG A 156 21.99 20.44 -26.75
CA ARG A 156 22.63 19.38 -27.54
C ARG A 156 24.11 19.23 -27.28
N SER A 157 24.77 20.32 -26.89
CA SER A 157 26.22 20.38 -26.73
C SER A 157 26.62 21.33 -25.60
N PRO A 158 27.85 21.17 -25.06
CA PRO A 158 28.41 22.13 -24.10
C PRO A 158 28.49 23.57 -24.66
N GLU A 159 28.75 23.73 -25.96
CA GLU A 159 28.82 25.05 -26.60
C GLU A 159 27.46 25.74 -26.59
N GLU A 160 26.41 25.03 -27.02
CA GLU A 160 25.03 25.53 -26.99
C GLU A 160 24.56 25.82 -25.55
N ALA A 161 24.86 24.92 -24.61
CA ALA A 161 24.57 25.12 -23.20
C ALA A 161 25.29 26.34 -22.59
N GLY A 162 26.47 26.71 -23.12
CA GLY A 162 27.21 27.90 -22.69
C GLY A 162 26.53 29.22 -23.07
N HIS A 163 25.63 29.20 -24.06
CA HIS A 163 24.81 30.33 -24.49
C HIS A 163 23.39 30.30 -23.91
N ALA A 164 23.07 29.28 -23.12
CA ALA A 164 21.75 29.07 -22.54
C ALA A 164 21.66 29.63 -21.12
N VAL A 165 20.44 29.99 -20.73
CA VAL A 165 20.09 30.37 -19.36
C VAL A 165 18.88 29.57 -18.90
N VAL A 166 18.74 29.42 -17.58
CA VAL A 166 17.50 28.94 -16.96
C VAL A 166 16.84 30.10 -16.24
N GLU A 167 15.56 30.32 -16.54
CA GLU A 167 14.74 31.38 -15.99
C GLU A 167 13.68 30.77 -15.06
N PHE A 168 13.81 31.03 -13.76
CA PHE A 168 12.79 30.69 -12.77
C PHE A 168 11.78 31.83 -12.63
N ASP A 169 10.65 31.53 -11.99
CA ASP A 169 9.54 32.47 -11.76
C ASP A 169 8.97 33.11 -13.03
N VAL A 170 9.18 32.49 -14.21
CA VAL A 170 8.46 32.83 -15.44
C VAL A 170 7.03 32.31 -15.31
N GLN A 171 6.20 33.01 -14.54
CA GLN A 171 4.80 32.64 -14.24
C GLN A 171 4.00 33.89 -13.82
N ALA A 172 2.67 33.76 -13.79
CA ALA A 172 1.83 34.77 -13.15
C ALA A 172 1.81 34.56 -11.62
N GLY A 173 1.74 35.66 -10.88
CA GLY A 173 1.43 35.68 -9.46
C GLY A 173 -0.05 35.43 -9.19
N VAL A 174 -0.42 35.34 -7.92
CA VAL A 174 -1.82 35.08 -7.49
C VAL A 174 -2.77 36.21 -7.92
N ASP A 175 -2.25 37.42 -8.11
CA ASP A 175 -2.95 38.59 -8.64
C ASP A 175 -3.09 38.61 -10.17
N GLY A 176 -2.54 37.60 -10.85
CA GLY A 176 -2.50 37.52 -12.32
C GLY A 176 -1.38 38.36 -12.95
N CYS A 177 -0.59 39.09 -12.18
CA CYS A 177 0.53 39.87 -12.70
C CYS A 177 1.76 38.97 -12.93
N PRO A 178 2.55 39.18 -14.00
CA PRO A 178 3.80 38.44 -14.18
C PRO A 178 4.77 38.65 -13.02
N LEU A 179 5.37 37.57 -12.53
CA LEU A 179 6.50 37.66 -11.59
C LEU A 179 7.76 38.11 -12.32
N ALA A 180 8.71 38.66 -11.57
CA ALA A 180 10.04 39.00 -12.10
C ALA A 180 10.85 37.71 -12.32
N PRO A 181 11.27 37.39 -13.55
CA PRO A 181 12.06 36.19 -13.81
C PRO A 181 13.43 36.26 -13.15
N VAL A 182 13.86 35.18 -12.49
CA VAL A 182 15.19 35.07 -11.91
C VAL A 182 16.04 34.16 -12.78
N THR A 183 17.07 34.74 -13.39
CA THR A 183 17.84 34.08 -14.44
C THR A 183 19.18 33.59 -13.93
N PHE A 184 19.47 32.30 -14.09
CA PHE A 184 20.78 31.72 -13.81
C PHE A 184 21.48 31.29 -15.10
N ARG A 185 22.80 31.43 -15.11
CA ARG A 185 23.64 30.92 -16.20
C ARG A 185 23.78 29.40 -16.08
N ILE A 186 23.70 28.71 -17.21
CA ILE A 186 24.08 27.31 -17.32
C ILE A 186 25.61 27.22 -17.40
N ASP A 187 26.21 26.27 -16.69
CA ASP A 187 27.65 26.06 -16.58
C ASP A 187 28.04 24.65 -17.10
N PRO A 188 28.18 24.48 -18.42
CA PRO A 188 28.57 23.21 -19.00
C PRO A 188 30.03 22.82 -18.72
N HIS A 189 30.88 23.76 -18.26
CA HIS A 189 32.26 23.45 -17.86
C HIS A 189 32.32 22.80 -16.48
N GLY A 190 31.41 23.16 -15.57
CA GLY A 190 31.28 22.52 -14.26
C GLY A 190 30.81 21.07 -14.36
N PHE A 191 29.75 20.82 -15.15
CA PHE A 191 29.24 19.48 -15.43
C PHE A 191 28.38 19.48 -16.70
N PHE A 192 28.59 18.51 -17.58
CA PHE A 192 27.70 18.24 -18.72
C PHE A 192 27.72 16.74 -19.04
N ALA A 193 26.56 16.11 -19.01
CA ALA A 193 26.36 14.71 -19.40
C ALA A 193 25.10 14.60 -20.25
N THR A 194 25.19 13.92 -21.39
CA THR A 194 24.06 13.81 -22.33
C THR A 194 23.99 12.42 -22.97
N ASP A 195 22.78 11.98 -23.28
CA ASP A 195 22.50 10.75 -24.01
C ASP A 195 21.50 11.06 -25.13
N ARG A 196 21.91 10.82 -26.38
CA ARG A 196 21.08 11.10 -27.56
C ARG A 196 20.00 10.04 -27.81
N GLU A 197 20.20 8.81 -27.32
CA GLU A 197 19.21 7.74 -27.49
C GLU A 197 18.06 7.87 -26.49
N LEU A 198 18.39 8.22 -25.25
CA LEU A 198 17.42 8.50 -24.19
C LEU A 198 16.99 9.97 -24.16
N ASP A 199 17.54 10.80 -25.04
CA ASP A 199 17.22 12.22 -25.21
C ASP A 199 17.20 13.03 -23.89
N PHE A 200 18.27 12.93 -23.11
CA PHE A 200 18.43 13.74 -21.90
C PHE A 200 19.79 14.44 -21.85
N THR A 201 19.83 15.58 -21.16
CA THR A 201 21.03 16.31 -20.78
C THR A 201 20.94 16.72 -19.31
N VAL A 202 21.98 16.42 -18.54
CA VAL A 202 22.22 16.95 -17.19
C VAL A 202 23.37 17.93 -17.25
N VAL A 203 23.16 19.14 -16.74
CA VAL A 203 24.14 20.24 -16.81
C VAL A 203 24.19 21.00 -15.48
N ALA A 204 25.37 21.51 -15.12
CA ALA A 204 25.48 22.38 -13.94
C ALA A 204 24.89 23.76 -14.19
N VAL A 205 24.45 24.41 -13.12
CA VAL A 205 23.93 25.78 -13.12
C VAL A 205 24.73 26.60 -12.10
N ALA A 206 25.01 27.85 -12.42
CA ALA A 206 25.76 28.73 -11.54
C ALA A 206 25.05 28.89 -10.18
N GLU A 207 25.79 28.76 -9.07
CA GLU A 207 25.25 28.85 -7.71
C GLU A 207 24.53 30.19 -7.45
N ARG A 208 24.98 31.25 -8.12
CA ARG A 208 24.44 32.61 -7.98
C ARG A 208 24.19 33.26 -9.33
N ASN A 209 23.12 34.06 -9.39
CA ASN A 209 22.88 34.93 -10.54
C ASN A 209 23.65 36.26 -10.43
N GLN A 210 23.51 37.12 -11.44
CA GLN A 210 24.18 38.44 -11.50
C GLN A 210 23.70 39.41 -10.40
N GLU A 211 22.49 39.20 -9.88
CA GLU A 211 21.86 40.02 -8.83
C GLU A 211 22.15 39.47 -7.41
N GLY A 212 22.91 38.38 -7.29
CA GLY A 212 23.29 37.75 -6.03
C GLY A 212 22.30 36.72 -5.48
N ALA A 213 21.18 36.46 -6.15
CA ALA A 213 20.22 35.41 -5.78
C ALA A 213 20.90 34.03 -5.81
N ARG A 214 20.54 33.15 -4.87
CA ARG A 214 21.10 31.80 -4.74
C ARG A 214 20.19 30.75 -5.40
N LEU A 215 20.80 29.86 -6.18
CA LEU A 215 20.10 28.77 -6.87
C LEU A 215 19.35 27.85 -5.90
N THR A 216 19.93 27.59 -4.72
CA THR A 216 19.32 26.73 -3.68
C THR A 216 17.97 27.24 -3.17
N GLY A 217 17.62 28.52 -3.39
CA GLY A 217 16.30 29.07 -3.06
C GLY A 217 15.14 28.50 -3.90
N TYR A 218 15.45 27.84 -5.01
CA TYR A 218 14.49 27.17 -5.89
C TYR A 218 14.30 25.68 -5.58
N GLY A 219 15.14 25.11 -4.70
CA GLY A 219 15.11 23.69 -4.36
C GLY A 219 15.44 22.77 -5.56
N TRP A 220 15.15 21.49 -5.41
CA TRP A 220 15.33 20.48 -6.46
C TRP A 220 14.35 19.31 -6.29
N LEU A 221 14.19 18.54 -7.36
CA LEU A 221 13.35 17.35 -7.46
C LEU A 221 14.26 16.10 -7.41
N PRO A 222 14.29 15.36 -6.28
CA PRO A 222 15.10 14.16 -6.14
C PRO A 222 14.56 13.09 -7.09
N LEU A 223 15.48 12.41 -7.74
CA LEU A 223 15.17 11.35 -8.68
C LEU A 223 15.29 10.00 -7.97
N ASP A 224 14.22 9.22 -7.97
CA ASP A 224 14.25 7.85 -7.47
C ASP A 224 14.36 6.83 -8.62
N GLY A 225 15.34 5.93 -8.54
CA GLY A 225 15.55 4.83 -9.48
C GLY A 225 14.68 3.60 -9.23
N ALA A 226 13.98 3.54 -8.09
CA ALA A 226 13.14 2.42 -7.72
C ALA A 226 11.96 2.20 -8.69
N GLN A 227 11.50 0.96 -8.76
CA GLN A 227 10.30 0.58 -9.50
C GLN A 227 9.03 0.84 -8.68
N GLY A 228 7.86 0.80 -9.33
CA GLY A 228 6.56 0.98 -8.65
C GLY A 228 6.16 2.43 -8.43
N LYS A 229 6.75 3.40 -9.15
CA LYS A 229 6.35 4.81 -9.09
C LYS A 229 5.11 5.15 -9.92
N ALA A 230 4.83 4.33 -10.92
CA ALA A 230 3.69 4.49 -11.82
C ALA A 230 3.27 3.15 -12.43
N ILE A 231 1.98 2.98 -12.69
CA ILE A 231 1.39 1.89 -13.47
C ILE A 231 0.49 2.44 -14.58
N VAL A 232 0.20 1.60 -15.59
CA VAL A 232 -0.71 2.00 -16.67
C VAL A 232 -2.11 2.28 -16.12
N GLY A 233 -2.69 3.42 -16.51
CA GLY A 233 -3.99 3.89 -16.06
C GLY A 233 -3.95 4.93 -14.95
N GLU A 234 -2.81 5.18 -14.30
CA GLU A 234 -2.68 6.29 -13.35
C GLU A 234 -2.61 7.64 -14.07
N PHE A 235 -3.02 8.69 -13.37
CA PHE A 235 -2.84 10.07 -13.82
C PHE A 235 -1.41 10.53 -13.58
N VAL A 236 -0.94 11.43 -14.45
CA VAL A 236 0.36 12.07 -14.37
C VAL A 236 0.22 13.57 -14.49
N ASN A 237 0.99 14.32 -13.71
CA ASN A 237 0.93 15.78 -13.72
C ASN A 237 2.17 16.33 -14.44
N ILE A 238 2.00 17.31 -15.33
CA ILE A 238 3.11 17.96 -16.03
C ILE A 238 3.11 19.45 -15.74
N ILE A 239 4.25 19.95 -15.28
CA ILE A 239 4.53 21.38 -15.15
C ILE A 239 5.54 21.78 -16.23
N GLN A 240 5.19 22.78 -17.02
CA GLN A 240 5.84 23.04 -18.30
C GLN A 240 5.82 24.51 -18.72
N HIS A 241 6.67 24.86 -19.68
CA HIS A 241 6.67 26.14 -20.40
C HIS A 241 6.23 25.94 -21.86
N PRO A 242 4.93 25.68 -22.12
CA PRO A 242 4.43 25.45 -23.47
C PRO A 242 4.58 26.74 -24.29
N ASN A 243 5.02 26.63 -25.53
CA ASN A 243 5.46 27.72 -26.42
C ASN A 243 6.53 28.65 -25.82
N GLY A 244 7.22 28.23 -24.75
CA GLY A 244 8.07 29.10 -23.95
C GLY A 244 7.30 30.13 -23.13
N GLU A 245 5.99 30.00 -22.95
CA GLU A 245 5.13 30.91 -22.20
C GLU A 245 5.34 30.80 -20.67
N PRO A 246 4.68 31.66 -19.87
CA PRO A 246 4.55 31.46 -18.43
C PRO A 246 4.20 30.01 -18.08
N LYS A 247 4.78 29.53 -16.96
CA LYS A 247 4.65 28.17 -16.46
C LYS A 247 3.19 27.76 -16.34
N GLN A 248 2.86 26.59 -16.88
CA GLN A 248 1.53 26.01 -16.90
C GLN A 248 1.57 24.59 -16.35
N LEU A 249 0.42 24.13 -15.86
CA LEU A 249 0.25 22.81 -15.26
C LEU A 249 -0.91 22.08 -15.97
N ALA A 250 -0.64 20.88 -16.47
CA ALA A 250 -1.66 19.99 -17.02
C ALA A 250 -2.13 19.00 -15.94
N LEU A 251 -3.39 19.15 -15.48
CA LEU A 251 -4.02 18.36 -14.41
C LEU A 251 -5.16 17.45 -14.86
N ARG A 252 -5.60 17.57 -16.11
CA ARG A 252 -6.78 16.87 -16.63
C ARG A 252 -6.41 16.20 -17.93
N GLU A 253 -7.11 15.10 -18.23
CA GLU A 253 -6.89 14.29 -19.44
C GLU A 253 -5.44 13.80 -19.56
N ASN A 254 -4.88 13.38 -18.42
CA ASN A 254 -3.46 13.25 -18.19
C ASN A 254 -3.04 11.82 -17.80
N GLN A 255 -3.50 10.79 -18.52
CA GLN A 255 -3.41 9.38 -18.09
C GLN A 255 -2.29 8.59 -18.77
N ILE A 256 -1.62 7.69 -18.04
CA ILE A 256 -0.67 6.71 -18.62
C ILE A 256 -1.43 5.67 -19.43
N VAL A 257 -1.02 5.48 -20.69
CA VAL A 257 -1.64 4.53 -21.62
C VAL A 257 -0.74 3.35 -21.98
N ASP A 258 0.57 3.46 -21.79
CA ASP A 258 1.52 2.34 -21.95
C ASP A 258 2.81 2.61 -21.17
N LEU A 259 3.51 1.55 -20.77
CA LEU A 259 4.77 1.67 -20.04
C LEU A 259 5.80 0.63 -20.50
N LEU A 260 6.76 1.12 -21.30
CA LEU A 260 7.81 0.36 -21.95
C LEU A 260 9.05 0.24 -21.04
N ASP A 261 10.06 -0.49 -21.51
CA ASP A 261 11.32 -0.65 -20.79
C ASP A 261 12.04 0.68 -20.52
N ARG A 262 12.11 1.54 -21.55
CA ARG A 262 12.79 2.84 -21.48
C ARG A 262 11.85 4.05 -21.44
N PHE A 263 10.63 3.89 -21.91
CA PHE A 263 9.70 4.99 -22.16
C PHE A 263 8.34 4.77 -21.47
N VAL A 264 7.60 5.84 -21.27
CA VAL A 264 6.20 5.85 -20.84
C VAL A 264 5.38 6.56 -21.89
N HIS A 265 4.23 6.01 -22.29
CA HIS A 265 3.24 6.71 -23.11
C HIS A 265 2.09 7.19 -22.24
N TYR A 266 1.70 8.44 -22.40
CA TYR A 266 0.60 9.05 -21.65
C TYR A 266 -0.11 10.09 -22.53
N VAL A 267 -1.38 10.34 -22.25
CA VAL A 267 -2.15 11.44 -22.84
C VAL A 267 -2.02 12.62 -21.89
N THR A 268 -1.84 13.83 -22.41
CA THR A 268 -1.92 15.13 -21.69
C THR A 268 -1.68 16.26 -22.69
N ASP A 269 -2.14 17.47 -22.37
CA ASP A 269 -1.86 18.64 -23.20
C ASP A 269 -0.38 19.06 -23.09
N THR A 270 0.28 19.21 -24.24
CA THR A 270 1.65 19.72 -24.37
C THR A 270 1.78 20.54 -25.64
N ALA A 271 2.73 21.47 -25.69
CA ALA A 271 3.02 22.28 -26.88
C ALA A 271 4.55 22.40 -27.08
N PRO A 272 5.05 22.89 -28.22
CA PRO A 272 6.48 23.14 -28.40
C PRO A 272 7.08 23.91 -27.23
N GLY A 273 8.21 23.50 -26.64
CA GLY A 273 8.77 24.10 -25.41
C GLY A 273 8.43 23.36 -24.11
N SER A 274 7.47 22.45 -24.14
CA SER A 274 7.23 21.45 -23.08
C SER A 274 8.36 20.42 -22.96
N SER A 275 9.19 20.27 -23.98
CA SER A 275 10.36 19.39 -23.98
C SER A 275 11.25 19.64 -22.75
N GLY A 276 11.51 18.58 -22.01
CA GLY A 276 12.35 18.58 -20.83
C GLY A 276 11.57 18.75 -19.53
N SER A 277 10.24 18.82 -19.61
CA SER A 277 9.37 18.88 -18.44
C SER A 277 9.40 17.59 -17.60
N PRO A 278 9.35 17.71 -16.27
CA PRO A 278 9.13 16.57 -15.39
C PRO A 278 7.68 16.10 -15.50
N VAL A 279 7.51 14.78 -15.60
CA VAL A 279 6.23 14.09 -15.50
C VAL A 279 6.14 13.52 -14.08
N PHE A 280 5.09 13.88 -13.34
CA PHE A 280 4.90 13.48 -11.95
C PHE A 280 3.77 12.46 -11.80
N ASN A 281 3.83 11.62 -10.77
CA ASN A 281 2.62 10.99 -10.22
C ASN A 281 1.92 11.93 -9.22
N ASP A 282 0.82 11.49 -8.60
CA ASP A 282 0.06 12.31 -7.63
C ASP A 282 0.79 12.55 -6.30
N GLN A 283 1.89 11.82 -6.03
CA GLN A 283 2.79 12.07 -4.90
C GLN A 283 3.88 13.10 -5.23
N TRP A 284 3.82 13.75 -6.39
CA TRP A 284 4.83 14.67 -6.90
C TRP A 284 6.23 14.03 -7.05
N GLU A 285 6.27 12.71 -7.28
CA GLU A 285 7.50 12.00 -7.64
C GLU A 285 7.74 12.05 -9.15
N VAL A 286 8.96 12.34 -9.59
CA VAL A 286 9.28 12.36 -11.03
C VAL A 286 9.29 10.93 -11.58
N VAL A 287 8.35 10.63 -12.47
CA VAL A 287 8.22 9.32 -13.12
C VAL A 287 8.94 9.27 -14.46
N ALA A 288 8.89 10.36 -15.22
CA ALA A 288 9.50 10.48 -16.54
C ALA A 288 9.96 11.91 -16.88
N LEU A 289 10.81 12.03 -17.89
CA LEU A 289 11.18 13.27 -18.57
C LEU A 289 10.40 13.35 -19.88
N HIS A 290 9.53 14.35 -20.05
CA HIS A 290 8.81 14.56 -21.32
C HIS A 290 9.82 14.89 -22.43
N HIS A 291 9.75 14.19 -23.57
CA HIS A 291 10.72 14.36 -24.66
C HIS A 291 10.09 14.44 -26.06
N SER A 292 8.94 13.81 -26.29
CA SER A 292 8.33 13.81 -27.63
C SER A 292 6.82 13.59 -27.57
N ALA A 293 6.09 14.25 -28.46
CA ALA A 293 4.71 13.91 -28.78
C ALA A 293 4.68 12.84 -29.88
N VAL A 294 3.66 11.99 -29.87
CA VAL A 294 3.46 10.91 -30.84
C VAL A 294 2.47 11.39 -31.90
N PRO A 295 2.89 11.51 -33.19
CA PRO A 295 2.00 11.97 -34.24
C PRO A 295 0.93 10.92 -34.57
N GLU A 296 -0.26 11.39 -34.94
CA GLU A 296 -1.26 10.56 -35.58
C GLU A 296 -0.79 10.19 -36.99
N THR A 297 -1.05 8.96 -37.41
CA THR A 297 -0.50 8.41 -38.66
C THR A 297 -1.59 7.70 -39.47
N ASP A 298 -1.48 7.75 -40.80
CA ASP A 298 -2.30 6.92 -41.69
C ASP A 298 -1.92 5.43 -41.63
N ALA A 299 -2.63 4.60 -42.41
CA ALA A 299 -2.39 3.16 -42.49
C ALA A 299 -0.98 2.80 -43.05
N ASP A 300 -0.33 3.74 -43.76
CA ASP A 300 1.03 3.59 -44.28
C ASP A 300 2.09 4.13 -43.29
N GLY A 301 1.68 4.58 -42.09
CA GLY A 301 2.56 5.13 -41.06
C GLY A 301 2.99 6.58 -41.31
N ARG A 302 2.37 7.30 -42.25
CA ARG A 302 2.71 8.70 -42.54
C ARG A 302 1.99 9.64 -41.56
N PRO A 303 2.68 10.65 -40.98
CA PRO A 303 2.05 11.59 -40.06
C PRO A 303 0.89 12.35 -40.72
N LEU A 304 -0.18 12.60 -39.97
CA LEU A 304 -1.37 13.32 -40.42
C LEU A 304 -1.38 14.75 -39.89
N ALA A 305 -1.90 15.67 -40.68
CA ALA A 305 -2.23 17.00 -40.25
C ALA A 305 -3.56 17.00 -39.48
N THR A 306 -3.84 18.07 -38.74
CA THR A 306 -5.08 18.23 -37.95
C THR A 306 -6.36 18.20 -38.78
N ASP A 307 -6.26 18.35 -40.11
CA ASP A 307 -7.35 18.20 -41.07
C ASP A 307 -7.50 16.78 -41.66
N GLY A 308 -6.68 15.83 -41.19
CA GLY A 308 -6.68 14.42 -41.61
C GLY A 308 -5.91 14.15 -42.91
N THR A 309 -5.23 15.14 -43.50
CA THR A 309 -4.38 14.94 -44.69
C THR A 309 -2.94 14.55 -44.31
N PRO A 310 -2.16 13.86 -45.17
CA PRO A 310 -0.75 13.58 -44.86
C PRO A 310 0.06 14.86 -44.64
N TRP A 311 0.63 15.00 -43.45
CA TRP A 311 1.45 16.14 -43.06
C TRP A 311 2.80 16.12 -43.78
N ARG A 312 3.33 17.31 -44.07
CA ARG A 312 4.65 17.51 -44.66
C ARG A 312 5.41 18.59 -43.88
N PRO A 313 6.75 18.52 -43.77
CA PRO A 313 7.55 19.48 -43.00
C PRO A 313 7.22 20.95 -43.26
N GLY A 314 7.02 21.35 -44.53
CA GLY A 314 6.67 22.72 -44.89
C GLY A 314 5.29 23.22 -44.43
N MET A 315 4.45 22.37 -43.83
CA MET A 315 3.13 22.75 -43.30
C MET A 315 3.19 23.35 -41.89
N GLY A 316 4.33 23.19 -41.20
CA GLY A 316 4.53 23.61 -39.82
C GLY A 316 3.99 22.61 -38.78
N GLU A 317 4.70 22.49 -37.66
CA GLU A 317 4.40 21.55 -36.56
C GLU A 317 3.02 21.80 -35.92
N HIS A 318 2.58 23.05 -35.84
CA HIS A 318 1.27 23.44 -35.31
C HIS A 318 0.07 22.83 -36.07
N ARG A 319 0.29 22.28 -37.28
CA ARG A 319 -0.73 21.56 -38.04
C ARG A 319 -0.59 20.04 -37.95
N LEU A 320 0.36 19.51 -37.20
CA LEU A 320 0.54 18.07 -37.03
C LEU A 320 -0.48 17.56 -36.01
N ALA A 321 -1.20 16.48 -36.34
CA ALA A 321 -2.13 15.83 -35.43
C ALA A 321 -1.35 14.95 -34.45
N TRP A 322 -1.68 15.04 -33.17
CA TRP A 322 -1.01 14.34 -32.08
C TRP A 322 -1.99 13.38 -31.41
N LYS A 323 -1.51 12.18 -31.04
CA LYS A 323 -2.36 11.14 -30.42
C LYS A 323 -1.96 10.76 -28.99
N ALA A 324 -0.72 11.03 -28.59
CA ALA A 324 -0.20 10.74 -27.25
C ALA A 324 1.14 11.47 -27.03
N ASN A 325 1.68 11.35 -25.83
CA ASN A 325 3.03 11.80 -25.47
C ASN A 325 3.91 10.60 -25.10
N GLU A 326 5.22 10.80 -25.21
CA GLU A 326 6.24 9.87 -24.75
C GLU A 326 7.18 10.59 -23.77
N GLY A 327 7.50 9.91 -22.67
CA GLY A 327 8.48 10.36 -21.69
C GLY A 327 9.54 9.29 -21.43
N VAL A 328 10.78 9.72 -21.20
CA VAL A 328 11.90 8.85 -20.84
C VAL A 328 11.81 8.52 -19.36
N ARG A 329 11.86 7.24 -18.99
CA ARG A 329 11.76 6.83 -17.58
C ARG A 329 12.96 7.33 -16.79
N VAL A 330 12.71 8.01 -15.66
CA VAL A 330 13.78 8.53 -14.79
C VAL A 330 14.72 7.44 -14.31
N SER A 331 14.23 6.22 -14.09
CA SER A 331 15.07 5.08 -13.71
C SER A 331 16.13 4.74 -14.78
N ARG A 332 15.86 4.99 -16.06
CA ARG A 332 16.83 4.82 -17.15
C ARG A 332 17.82 5.97 -17.25
N VAL A 333 17.38 7.19 -16.98
CA VAL A 333 18.28 8.36 -16.88
C VAL A 333 19.31 8.13 -15.77
N LEU A 334 18.86 7.74 -14.58
CA LEU A 334 19.76 7.41 -13.46
C LEU A 334 20.70 6.24 -13.76
N GLN A 335 20.21 5.20 -14.44
CA GLN A 335 21.03 4.08 -14.85
C GLN A 335 22.10 4.46 -15.89
N ALA A 336 21.80 5.37 -16.81
CA ALA A 336 22.79 5.88 -17.77
C ALA A 336 23.86 6.72 -17.06
N LEU A 337 23.45 7.60 -16.14
CA LEU A 337 24.36 8.46 -15.37
C LEU A 337 25.28 7.68 -14.43
N SER A 338 24.80 6.60 -13.80
CA SER A 338 25.63 5.77 -12.91
C SER A 338 26.75 5.03 -13.62
N ARG A 339 26.64 4.82 -14.93
CA ARG A 339 27.66 4.16 -15.76
C ARG A 339 28.77 5.11 -16.22
N LEU A 340 28.60 6.42 -16.04
CA LEU A 340 29.61 7.40 -16.42
C LEU A 340 30.82 7.30 -15.49
N THR A 341 32.00 7.12 -16.09
CA THR A 341 33.27 7.16 -15.35
C THR A 341 33.71 8.62 -15.25
N LEU A 342 33.49 9.23 -14.09
CA LEU A 342 33.83 10.62 -13.78
C LEU A 342 34.85 10.68 -12.65
N THR A 343 35.63 11.76 -12.60
CA THR A 343 36.62 12.01 -11.55
C THR A 343 36.52 13.44 -11.01
N GLY A 344 36.98 13.67 -9.78
CA GLY A 344 37.04 15.01 -9.19
C GLY A 344 35.65 15.64 -8.99
N ASN A 345 35.52 16.93 -9.30
CA ASN A 345 34.29 17.68 -9.07
C ASN A 345 33.08 17.12 -9.86
N ALA A 346 33.30 16.57 -11.05
CA ALA A 346 32.22 15.99 -11.86
C ALA A 346 31.64 14.73 -11.21
N ALA A 347 32.46 13.89 -10.58
CA ALA A 347 31.98 12.74 -9.80
C ALA A 347 31.16 13.19 -8.60
N ARG A 348 31.68 14.18 -7.84
CA ARG A 348 30.98 14.78 -6.69
C ARG A 348 29.60 15.31 -7.07
N LEU A 349 29.51 16.08 -8.15
CA LEU A 349 28.24 16.64 -8.65
C LEU A 349 27.25 15.55 -9.09
N ARG A 350 27.73 14.49 -9.78
CA ARG A 350 26.88 13.33 -10.10
C ARG A 350 26.36 12.65 -8.82
N ASP A 351 27.20 12.50 -7.80
CA ASP A 351 26.83 11.80 -6.57
C ASP A 351 25.74 12.55 -5.78
N GLU A 352 25.66 13.88 -5.90
CA GLU A 352 24.53 14.67 -5.38
C GLU A 352 23.16 14.26 -5.95
N LEU A 353 23.10 13.64 -7.14
CA LEU A 353 21.85 13.14 -7.72
C LEU A 353 21.34 11.89 -7.00
N PHE A 354 22.25 11.06 -6.50
CA PHE A 354 21.92 9.78 -5.84
C PHE A 354 21.78 9.95 -4.32
N GLN A 355 22.46 10.94 -3.75
CA GLN A 355 22.41 11.31 -2.34
C GLN A 355 22.27 12.84 -2.22
N PRO A 356 21.11 13.41 -2.59
CA PRO A 356 20.91 14.83 -2.42
C PRO A 356 20.93 15.19 -0.93
N PRO A 357 21.51 16.35 -0.54
CA PRO A 357 21.38 16.85 0.83
C PRO A 357 19.91 17.12 1.19
N ASP A 358 19.61 17.41 2.46
CA ASP A 358 18.24 17.79 2.85
C ASP A 358 17.82 19.08 2.13
N ARG A 359 16.57 19.13 1.66
CA ARG A 359 16.04 20.33 1.02
C ARG A 359 15.94 21.46 2.05
N PRO A 360 16.38 22.69 1.73
CA PRO A 360 16.07 23.82 2.58
C PRO A 360 14.55 23.97 2.69
N HIS A 361 14.03 23.96 3.93
CA HIS A 361 12.62 24.26 4.18
C HIS A 361 12.30 25.68 3.68
N PRO A 362 11.17 25.89 2.99
CA PRO A 362 10.78 27.24 2.61
C PRO A 362 10.60 28.12 3.85
N GLU A 363 11.18 29.32 3.86
CA GLU A 363 10.85 30.33 4.86
C GLU A 363 9.34 30.61 4.79
N GLY A 364 8.61 30.31 5.87
CA GLY A 364 7.16 30.58 5.99
C GLY A 364 6.22 29.41 5.75
N ALA A 365 6.71 28.18 5.56
CA ALA A 365 5.84 26.99 5.63
C ALA A 365 5.32 26.79 7.08
N PRO A 366 4.03 26.48 7.31
CA PRO A 366 3.55 26.14 8.64
C PRO A 366 4.35 24.94 9.19
N PRO A 367 4.67 24.92 10.50
CA PRO A 367 5.42 23.80 11.07
C PRO A 367 4.62 22.51 10.87
N THR A 368 5.23 21.53 10.19
CA THR A 368 4.74 20.16 10.22
C THR A 368 4.79 19.69 11.67
N ALA A 369 3.66 19.23 12.22
CA ALA A 369 3.64 18.56 13.50
C ALA A 369 4.69 17.44 13.47
N ALA A 370 5.60 17.44 14.44
CA ALA A 370 6.58 16.38 14.56
C ALA A 370 5.85 15.04 14.64
N LYS A 371 6.31 14.03 13.89
CA LYS A 371 5.94 12.65 14.18
C LYS A 371 6.27 12.42 15.66
N PRO A 372 5.34 11.89 16.48
CA PRO A 372 5.67 11.58 17.86
C PRO A 372 6.82 10.58 17.84
N GLY A 373 7.95 10.98 18.44
CA GLY A 373 9.00 10.04 18.76
C GLY A 373 8.49 9.00 19.77
N PRO A 374 9.25 7.92 19.99
CA PRO A 374 8.86 6.88 20.94
C PRO A 374 8.77 7.37 22.40
N ASP A 375 9.25 8.58 22.70
CA ASP A 375 9.13 9.19 24.02
C ASP A 375 7.97 10.19 24.05
N GLY A 376 6.95 9.84 24.83
CA GLY A 376 5.76 10.65 25.05
C GLY A 376 6.05 12.01 25.66
N LEU A 377 5.18 12.96 25.29
CA LEU A 377 4.92 14.27 25.89
C LEU A 377 5.42 14.44 27.34
N VAL A 378 6.48 15.23 27.51
CA VAL A 378 6.64 16.08 28.70
C VAL A 378 6.49 17.53 28.23
N PRO A 379 5.41 18.24 28.59
CA PRO A 379 5.32 19.66 28.34
C PRO A 379 6.30 20.37 29.27
N ASP A 380 7.33 20.98 28.71
CA ASP A 380 8.27 21.82 29.43
C ASP A 380 7.54 23.14 29.78
N GLY A 381 7.00 23.21 31.00
CA GLY A 381 6.26 24.39 31.45
C GLY A 381 5.20 24.13 32.50
N SER A 382 5.56 23.58 33.67
CA SER A 382 4.75 23.75 34.87
C SER A 382 5.62 23.84 36.12
N ALA A 383 5.52 24.97 36.81
CA ALA A 383 6.09 25.16 38.13
C ALA A 383 5.48 24.15 39.12
N PRO A 384 6.24 23.68 40.13
CA PRO A 384 5.75 22.64 41.04
C PRO A 384 4.56 23.16 41.87
N LEU A 385 3.41 22.52 41.71
CA LEU A 385 2.23 22.70 42.56
C LEU A 385 2.48 22.05 43.93
N THR A 386 2.21 22.81 44.98
CA THR A 386 2.30 22.39 46.39
C THR A 386 1.23 21.33 46.72
N PRO A 387 1.53 20.33 47.57
CA PRO A 387 0.56 19.32 47.97
C PRO A 387 -0.58 19.96 48.79
N GLY A 388 -1.83 19.83 48.31
CA GLY A 388 -3.01 20.22 49.09
C GLY A 388 -4.18 20.84 48.32
N THR A 389 -4.14 20.94 46.98
CA THR A 389 -5.25 21.51 46.20
C THR A 389 -6.08 20.42 45.53
N THR A 390 -7.31 20.22 46.01
CA THR A 390 -8.34 19.41 45.34
C THR A 390 -8.85 20.17 44.11
N VAL A 391 -8.67 19.62 42.92
CA VAL A 391 -9.27 20.15 41.67
C VAL A 391 -10.64 19.49 41.49
N GLY A 392 -11.71 20.29 41.61
CA GLY A 392 -13.07 19.85 41.28
C GLY A 392 -13.31 19.95 39.78
N ILE A 393 -13.57 18.82 39.13
CA ILE A 393 -13.99 18.77 37.72
C ILE A 393 -15.51 18.64 37.68
N THR A 394 -16.19 19.61 37.08
CA THR A 394 -17.62 19.53 36.79
C THR A 394 -17.80 18.96 35.38
N VAL A 395 -18.24 17.71 35.29
CA VAL A 395 -18.58 17.05 34.02
C VAL A 395 -20.09 17.18 33.80
N PRO A 396 -20.56 17.87 32.74
CA PRO A 396 -21.98 17.84 32.39
C PRO A 396 -22.34 16.48 31.78
N LEU A 397 -23.00 15.64 32.56
CA LEU A 397 -23.56 14.36 32.10
C LEU A 397 -24.93 14.57 31.46
N ARG A 398 -25.12 14.07 30.24
CA ARG A 398 -26.45 13.92 29.63
C ARG A 398 -26.85 12.46 29.71
N ILE A 399 -27.78 12.14 30.62
CA ILE A 399 -28.33 10.80 30.79
C ILE A 399 -29.68 10.76 30.08
N THR A 400 -29.80 9.93 29.05
CA THR A 400 -31.08 9.62 28.42
C THR A 400 -31.59 8.31 28.99
N VAL A 401 -32.64 8.37 29.82
CA VAL A 401 -33.32 7.19 30.36
C VAL A 401 -34.56 6.95 29.50
N GLY A 402 -34.55 5.88 28.70
CA GLY A 402 -35.76 5.33 28.11
C GLY A 402 -36.49 4.50 29.15
N VAL A 403 -37.67 4.96 29.58
CA VAL A 403 -38.59 4.15 30.39
C VAL A 403 -39.65 3.62 29.43
N ASP A 404 -39.62 2.31 29.17
CA ASP A 404 -40.72 1.63 28.49
C ASP A 404 -41.95 1.66 29.41
N ALA A 405 -42.84 2.63 29.17
CA ALA A 405 -44.16 2.64 29.75
C ALA A 405 -45.05 1.64 29.00
N PRO A 406 -45.74 0.72 29.69
CA PRO A 406 -46.58 -0.27 29.05
C PRO A 406 -47.81 0.40 28.41
N THR A 407 -47.99 0.21 27.11
CA THR A 407 -49.22 0.63 26.42
C THR A 407 -50.28 -0.49 26.53
N PRO A 408 -51.53 -0.18 26.89
CA PRO A 408 -52.52 -1.17 27.31
C PRO A 408 -53.12 -2.00 26.17
N GLU A 409 -53.45 -3.24 26.51
CA GLU A 409 -54.20 -4.22 25.71
C GLU A 409 -55.51 -3.66 25.14
N GLN A 410 -55.76 -3.92 23.84
CA GLN A 410 -57.12 -4.10 23.33
C GLN A 410 -57.34 -5.54 22.92
N ARG A 411 -58.27 -6.18 23.63
CA ARG A 411 -58.73 -7.56 23.45
C ARG A 411 -59.72 -7.69 22.28
N GLY A 412 -59.60 -8.81 21.57
CA GLY A 412 -60.74 -9.59 21.08
C GLY A 412 -60.51 -10.32 19.74
N PRO A 413 -61.15 -11.47 19.51
CA PRO A 413 -61.27 -12.65 20.38
C PRO A 413 -60.56 -13.87 19.75
N GLY A 414 -60.12 -14.78 20.62
CA GLY A 414 -59.23 -15.88 20.26
C GLY A 414 -59.85 -17.06 19.52
N ARG A 415 -58.98 -17.95 19.05
CA ARG A 415 -59.21 -19.38 18.91
C ARG A 415 -57.89 -20.13 19.10
N PHE A 416 -57.91 -21.03 20.08
CA PHE A 416 -56.90 -22.04 20.37
C PHE A 416 -56.71 -23.00 19.19
N THR A 417 -55.48 -23.48 18.95
CA THR A 417 -55.09 -24.90 19.05
C THR A 417 -53.59 -25.06 18.71
N GLY A 418 -52.95 -26.03 19.39
CA GLY A 418 -51.51 -26.27 19.41
C GLY A 418 -50.89 -26.87 18.14
N PRO A 419 -49.63 -27.35 18.24
CA PRO A 419 -48.72 -27.49 17.11
C PRO A 419 -48.99 -28.77 16.33
N ARG A 420 -48.97 -28.66 15.00
CA ARG A 420 -48.96 -29.82 14.09
C ARG A 420 -47.83 -29.69 13.09
N VAL A 421 -46.89 -30.61 13.23
CA VAL A 421 -45.99 -31.10 12.18
C VAL A 421 -46.83 -31.69 11.05
N THR A 422 -46.52 -31.37 9.79
CA THR A 422 -46.47 -32.34 8.68
C THR A 422 -45.89 -31.70 7.42
N ALA A 423 -45.11 -32.51 6.73
CA ALA A 423 -44.41 -32.25 5.50
C ALA A 423 -45.24 -32.60 4.24
N VAL A 424 -44.62 -32.33 3.09
CA VAL A 424 -44.62 -33.06 1.80
C VAL A 424 -45.47 -32.52 0.62
N ALA A 425 -44.75 -32.37 -0.51
CA ALA A 425 -45.10 -32.48 -1.94
C ALA A 425 -45.95 -31.36 -2.59
N ALA A 426 -45.51 -30.68 -3.66
CA ALA A 426 -45.01 -31.09 -4.99
C ALA A 426 -46.12 -31.30 -6.03
N ASP A 427 -46.31 -30.28 -6.88
CA ASP A 427 -46.53 -30.32 -8.35
C ASP A 427 -46.90 -28.88 -8.77
N GLY A 428 -46.49 -28.28 -9.88
CA GLY A 428 -45.69 -28.70 -11.02
C GLY A 428 -45.88 -27.61 -12.09
N ALA A 429 -44.82 -26.90 -12.47
CA ALA A 429 -44.80 -26.08 -13.69
C ALA A 429 -43.37 -25.98 -14.23
N ARG A 430 -43.20 -26.40 -15.49
CA ARG A 430 -41.94 -26.52 -16.24
C ARG A 430 -41.26 -25.18 -16.55
N PRO A 431 -39.97 -25.18 -16.94
CA PRO A 431 -39.04 -24.09 -16.68
C PRO A 431 -39.10 -22.98 -17.74
N ALA A 432 -39.11 -21.74 -17.27
CA ALA A 432 -38.70 -20.61 -18.09
C ALA A 432 -37.17 -20.61 -18.19
N ARG A 433 -36.67 -20.54 -19.43
CA ARG A 433 -35.26 -20.48 -19.80
C ARG A 433 -34.46 -19.50 -18.94
N ALA A 434 -33.28 -19.96 -18.52
CA ALA A 434 -32.24 -19.17 -17.88
C ALA A 434 -31.90 -17.92 -18.71
N GLY A 435 -32.32 -16.75 -18.24
CA GLY A 435 -31.56 -15.53 -18.43
C GLY A 435 -30.45 -15.53 -17.38
N ARG A 436 -29.20 -15.73 -17.80
CA ARG A 436 -28.03 -15.48 -16.95
C ARG A 436 -28.12 -14.02 -16.48
N ALA A 437 -28.37 -13.82 -15.19
CA ALA A 437 -28.12 -12.54 -14.54
C ALA A 437 -26.60 -12.32 -14.59
N ALA A 438 -26.14 -11.56 -15.58
CA ALA A 438 -24.78 -11.07 -15.66
C ALA A 438 -24.65 -9.89 -14.70
N GLY A 439 -23.87 -10.08 -13.64
CA GLY A 439 -23.60 -9.08 -12.62
C GLY A 439 -23.22 -9.69 -11.27
N SER A 440 -22.27 -10.63 -11.23
CA SER A 440 -21.57 -11.02 -9.98
C SER A 440 -20.62 -9.88 -9.59
N SER A 441 -20.59 -9.47 -8.32
CA SER A 441 -19.66 -8.42 -7.88
C SER A 441 -18.23 -8.95 -7.81
N VAL A 442 -17.24 -8.16 -8.20
CA VAL A 442 -15.82 -8.58 -8.21
C VAL A 442 -15.26 -8.87 -6.79
N VAL A 443 -15.91 -8.35 -5.74
CA VAL A 443 -15.70 -8.72 -4.33
C VAL A 443 -16.17 -10.15 -4.06
N ALA A 444 -17.36 -10.50 -4.56
CA ALA A 444 -17.82 -11.88 -4.55
C ALA A 444 -16.84 -12.77 -5.32
N ASP A 445 -16.26 -12.30 -6.43
CA ASP A 445 -15.30 -13.08 -7.21
C ASP A 445 -13.94 -13.29 -6.50
N ALA A 446 -13.43 -12.32 -5.73
CA ALA A 446 -12.16 -12.47 -4.98
C ALA A 446 -12.30 -13.39 -3.76
N VAL A 447 -13.34 -13.17 -2.97
CA VAL A 447 -13.67 -14.05 -1.85
C VAL A 447 -14.04 -15.45 -2.36
N ALA A 448 -14.71 -15.55 -3.51
CA ALA A 448 -14.98 -16.84 -4.16
C ALA A 448 -13.69 -17.53 -4.60
N GLN A 449 -12.68 -16.81 -5.11
CA GLN A 449 -11.38 -17.42 -5.45
C GLN A 449 -10.65 -17.96 -4.22
N ASP A 450 -10.61 -17.19 -3.12
CA ASP A 450 -9.99 -17.65 -1.87
C ASP A 450 -10.77 -18.83 -1.25
N LEU A 451 -12.11 -18.78 -1.31
CA LEU A 451 -12.99 -19.87 -0.90
C LEU A 451 -12.75 -21.13 -1.75
N ASP A 452 -12.70 -21.00 -3.08
CA ASP A 452 -12.46 -22.12 -3.99
C ASP A 452 -11.08 -22.74 -3.76
N ALA A 453 -10.06 -21.92 -3.52
CA ALA A 453 -8.71 -22.37 -3.19
C ALA A 453 -8.67 -23.12 -1.85
N ALA A 454 -9.34 -22.59 -0.81
CA ALA A 454 -9.45 -23.23 0.50
C ALA A 454 -10.19 -24.58 0.41
N LEU A 455 -11.32 -24.64 -0.29
CA LEU A 455 -12.08 -25.87 -0.51
C LEU A 455 -11.34 -26.87 -1.40
N LEU A 456 -10.52 -26.41 -2.34
CA LEU A 456 -9.62 -27.30 -3.08
C LEU A 456 -8.55 -27.89 -2.17
N ASN A 457 -7.92 -27.08 -1.31
CA ASN A 457 -6.91 -27.56 -0.37
C ASN A 457 -7.49 -28.61 0.59
N LEU A 458 -8.69 -28.34 1.14
CA LEU A 458 -9.42 -29.30 1.99
C LEU A 458 -9.65 -30.64 1.27
N ARG A 459 -10.16 -30.60 0.03
CA ARG A 459 -10.38 -31.80 -0.80
C ARG A 459 -9.09 -32.56 -1.10
N LEU A 460 -8.00 -31.85 -1.38
CA LEU A 460 -6.69 -32.47 -1.59
C LEU A 460 -6.21 -33.17 -0.30
N GLY A 461 -6.50 -32.58 0.87
CA GLY A 461 -6.19 -33.14 2.19
C GLY A 461 -6.90 -34.46 2.50
N GLU A 462 -8.10 -34.71 1.97
CA GLU A 462 -8.87 -35.95 2.20
C GLU A 462 -8.11 -37.21 1.78
N THR A 463 -7.29 -37.10 0.73
CA THR A 463 -6.50 -38.22 0.19
C THR A 463 -5.13 -38.40 0.85
N ARG A 464 -4.70 -37.42 1.65
CA ARG A 464 -3.40 -37.45 2.34
C ARG A 464 -3.48 -38.31 3.59
N ALA A 465 -2.39 -39.01 3.92
CA ALA A 465 -2.22 -39.54 5.26
C ALA A 465 -2.28 -38.36 6.25
N TYR A 466 -3.06 -38.49 7.32
CA TYR A 466 -3.25 -37.40 8.28
C TYR A 466 -1.92 -36.99 8.91
N TYR A 467 -1.18 -37.95 9.48
CA TYR A 467 0.12 -37.71 10.09
C TYR A 467 1.05 -38.90 9.81
N VAL A 468 2.29 -38.61 9.41
CA VAL A 468 3.32 -39.63 9.08
C VAL A 468 4.48 -39.49 10.06
N ARG A 469 4.38 -40.22 11.17
CA ARG A 469 5.27 -40.13 12.33
C ARG A 469 6.77 -40.26 12.02
N ASP A 470 7.15 -41.19 11.15
CA ASP A 470 8.56 -41.41 10.83
C ASP A 470 9.15 -40.30 9.95
N ALA A 471 8.35 -39.77 9.02
CA ALA A 471 8.75 -38.64 8.18
C ALA A 471 8.88 -37.36 9.00
N ASP A 472 7.92 -37.11 9.90
CA ASP A 472 7.97 -35.96 10.81
C ASP A 472 9.16 -36.04 11.78
N ARG A 473 9.44 -37.23 12.35
CA ARG A 473 10.64 -37.44 13.17
C ARG A 473 11.93 -37.11 12.41
N ALA A 474 12.06 -37.60 11.17
CA ALA A 474 13.23 -37.32 10.35
C ALA A 474 13.37 -35.81 10.03
N ALA A 475 12.25 -35.14 9.74
CA ALA A 475 12.23 -33.70 9.49
C ALA A 475 12.60 -32.89 10.73
N ARG A 476 12.09 -33.27 11.90
CA ARG A 476 12.45 -32.69 13.21
C ARG A 476 13.94 -32.86 13.49
N ASP A 477 14.46 -34.08 13.38
CA ASP A 477 15.86 -34.37 13.68
C ASP A 477 16.80 -33.59 12.74
N ALA A 478 16.40 -33.41 11.47
CA ALA A 478 17.12 -32.57 10.51
C ALA A 478 17.06 -31.07 10.87
N TYR A 479 15.89 -30.58 11.30
CA TYR A 479 15.67 -29.17 11.65
C TYR A 479 16.53 -28.74 12.86
N TYR A 480 16.70 -29.62 13.84
CA TYR A 480 17.52 -29.36 15.04
C TYR A 480 18.95 -29.90 14.96
N ALA A 481 19.41 -30.40 13.81
CA ALA A 481 20.70 -31.08 13.66
C ALA A 481 21.93 -30.24 14.05
N HIS A 482 21.81 -28.91 13.99
CA HIS A 482 22.88 -27.97 14.32
C HIS A 482 22.82 -27.47 15.77
N MET A 483 21.81 -27.89 16.54
CA MET A 483 21.71 -27.54 17.95
C MET A 483 22.66 -28.38 18.79
N ASP A 484 23.30 -27.71 19.75
CA ASP A 484 24.10 -28.38 20.75
C ASP A 484 23.20 -29.09 21.77
N ALA A 485 23.36 -30.41 21.87
CA ALA A 485 22.55 -31.27 22.74
C ALA A 485 22.79 -31.01 24.24
N ASP A 486 23.92 -30.40 24.59
CA ASP A 486 24.28 -30.06 25.98
C ASP A 486 23.89 -28.62 26.36
N SER A 487 23.34 -27.83 25.44
CA SER A 487 22.93 -26.46 25.71
C SER A 487 21.72 -26.40 26.65
N TYR A 488 21.80 -25.55 27.67
CA TYR A 488 20.73 -25.31 28.65
C TYR A 488 20.69 -23.82 29.04
N GLY A 489 19.60 -23.38 29.66
CA GLY A 489 19.39 -22.03 30.14
C GLY A 489 19.38 -21.00 29.02
N GLU A 490 20.10 -19.89 29.23
CA GLU A 490 20.17 -18.78 28.30
C GLU A 490 20.78 -19.15 26.92
N PRO A 491 21.90 -19.89 26.82
CA PRO A 491 22.42 -20.35 25.54
C PRO A 491 21.40 -21.10 24.68
N LEU A 492 20.61 -22.00 25.30
CA LEU A 492 19.56 -22.73 24.62
C LEU A 492 18.46 -21.78 24.12
N ARG A 493 18.02 -20.82 24.95
CA ARG A 493 17.07 -19.77 24.53
C ARG A 493 17.58 -19.02 23.30
N GLN A 494 18.80 -18.49 23.34
CA GLN A 494 19.36 -17.68 22.25
C GLN A 494 19.46 -18.48 20.95
N ALA A 495 19.90 -19.74 21.02
CA ALA A 495 19.97 -20.63 19.86
C ALA A 495 18.59 -20.91 19.26
N LEU A 496 17.58 -21.17 20.11
CA LEU A 496 16.20 -21.39 19.67
C LEU A 496 15.59 -20.13 19.05
N THR A 497 15.75 -18.96 19.67
CA THR A 497 15.28 -17.68 19.12
C THR A 497 15.89 -17.43 17.74
N ALA A 498 17.20 -17.60 17.58
CA ALA A 498 17.88 -17.42 16.30
C ALA A 498 17.36 -18.41 15.23
N LEU A 499 17.25 -19.70 15.60
CA LEU A 499 16.73 -20.74 14.70
C LEU A 499 15.30 -20.44 14.24
N LEU A 500 14.43 -20.06 15.18
CA LEU A 500 13.04 -19.69 14.91
C LEU A 500 12.91 -18.44 14.03
N GLU A 501 13.82 -17.47 14.17
CA GLU A 501 13.84 -16.28 13.32
C GLU A 501 14.33 -16.59 11.90
N GLU A 502 15.43 -17.33 11.79
CA GLU A 502 16.07 -17.68 10.51
C GLU A 502 15.15 -18.55 9.64
N THR A 503 14.49 -19.53 10.25
CA THR A 503 13.68 -20.52 9.53
C THR A 503 12.23 -20.10 9.28
N HIS A 504 11.77 -18.99 9.87
CA HIS A 504 10.44 -18.44 9.61
C HIS A 504 10.41 -17.70 8.26
N GLY A 505 10.33 -18.49 7.20
CA GLY A 505 10.16 -18.07 5.82
C GLY A 505 9.59 -19.23 4.99
N PRO A 506 8.44 -19.06 4.30
CA PRO A 506 7.62 -17.85 4.11
C PRO A 506 6.94 -17.28 5.37
N ARG A 507 6.56 -15.98 5.35
CA ARG A 507 5.83 -15.30 6.44
C ARG A 507 4.40 -15.00 5.96
N PRO A 508 3.43 -15.92 6.13
CA PRO A 508 2.09 -15.77 5.57
C PRO A 508 1.34 -14.62 6.23
N SER A 509 0.46 -13.97 5.48
CA SER A 509 -0.49 -12.99 6.04
C SER A 509 -1.66 -13.69 6.73
N TYR A 510 -2.34 -12.98 7.63
CA TYR A 510 -3.48 -13.51 8.38
C TYR A 510 -4.69 -13.88 7.47
N LYS A 511 -4.78 -15.15 7.09
CA LYS A 511 -5.81 -15.76 6.21
C LYS A 511 -6.19 -17.17 6.69
N PRO A 512 -6.87 -17.33 7.84
CA PRO A 512 -7.09 -18.64 8.46
C PRO A 512 -7.94 -19.60 7.60
N ALA A 513 -8.93 -19.09 6.86
CA ALA A 513 -9.71 -19.89 5.91
C ALA A 513 -8.85 -20.56 4.83
N ARG A 514 -7.72 -19.95 4.47
CA ARG A 514 -6.83 -20.45 3.42
C ARG A 514 -5.67 -21.28 3.97
N MET A 515 -5.15 -20.89 5.14
CA MET A 515 -3.89 -21.41 5.68
C MET A 515 -4.07 -22.37 6.87
N LEU A 516 -5.14 -22.22 7.66
CA LEU A 516 -5.30 -22.93 8.94
C LEU A 516 -6.31 -24.08 8.83
N TYR A 517 -7.57 -23.76 8.55
CA TYR A 517 -8.69 -24.71 8.58
C TYR A 517 -8.61 -25.87 7.58
N PRO A 518 -8.11 -25.68 6.34
CA PRO A 518 -8.15 -26.76 5.35
C PRO A 518 -7.26 -27.96 5.69
N TRP A 519 -6.24 -27.77 6.53
CA TRP A 519 -5.24 -28.82 6.77
C TRP A 519 -4.56 -28.73 8.13
N VAL A 520 -4.02 -27.56 8.49
CA VAL A 520 -3.16 -27.39 9.67
C VAL A 520 -3.90 -27.78 10.94
N ASP A 521 -5.11 -27.25 11.13
CA ASP A 521 -5.81 -27.33 12.41
C ASP A 521 -6.83 -28.47 12.50
N LEU A 522 -6.83 -29.37 11.51
CA LEU A 522 -7.66 -30.58 11.54
C LEU A 522 -7.17 -31.53 12.63
N HIS A 523 -8.09 -32.12 13.37
CA HIS A 523 -7.83 -33.24 14.28
C HIS A 523 -7.81 -34.58 13.51
N PRO A 524 -7.41 -35.70 14.15
CA PRO A 524 -7.32 -37.02 13.49
C PRO A 524 -8.64 -37.49 12.86
N ASP A 525 -9.77 -37.03 13.38
CA ASP A 525 -11.12 -37.29 12.87
C ASP A 525 -11.52 -36.36 11.70
N ARG A 526 -10.61 -35.49 11.23
CA ARG A 526 -10.79 -34.47 10.18
C ARG A 526 -11.82 -33.40 10.52
N LEU A 527 -12.09 -33.19 11.80
CA LEU A 527 -12.88 -32.07 12.29
C LEU A 527 -11.96 -31.01 12.91
N LEU A 528 -12.45 -29.77 12.94
CA LEU A 528 -11.86 -28.70 13.72
C LEU A 528 -12.46 -28.73 15.13
N ARG A 529 -11.69 -28.32 16.13
CA ARG A 529 -12.19 -28.16 17.50
C ARG A 529 -11.83 -26.78 18.00
N SER A 530 -12.80 -26.13 18.66
CA SER A 530 -12.56 -24.90 19.38
C SER A 530 -11.45 -25.11 20.40
N VAL A 531 -10.43 -24.26 20.36
CA VAL A 531 -9.33 -24.33 21.32
C VAL A 531 -9.81 -24.22 22.77
N TYR A 532 -10.86 -23.43 23.02
CA TYR A 532 -11.35 -23.16 24.37
C TYR A 532 -12.56 -24.01 24.78
N SER A 533 -13.59 -24.16 23.94
CA SER A 533 -14.81 -24.91 24.29
C SER A 533 -14.79 -26.38 23.89
N GLY A 534 -13.79 -26.81 23.10
CA GLY A 534 -13.72 -28.17 22.55
C GLY A 534 -14.82 -28.49 21.53
N LYS A 535 -15.70 -27.54 21.21
CA LYS A 535 -16.79 -27.70 20.24
C LYS A 535 -16.24 -28.07 18.86
N THR A 536 -16.85 -29.06 18.23
CA THR A 536 -16.42 -29.58 16.93
C THR A 536 -17.11 -28.88 15.76
N PHE A 537 -16.36 -28.61 14.70
CA PHE A 537 -16.85 -28.03 13.45
C PHE A 537 -16.31 -28.79 12.24
N THR A 538 -17.02 -28.74 11.12
CA THR A 538 -16.40 -29.16 9.85
C THR A 538 -15.50 -28.04 9.31
N ALA A 539 -14.43 -28.39 8.59
CA ALA A 539 -13.58 -27.37 7.98
C ALA A 539 -14.33 -26.53 6.95
N GLU A 540 -15.22 -27.15 6.16
CA GLU A 540 -16.05 -26.43 5.19
C GLU A 540 -16.96 -25.39 5.86
N GLU A 541 -17.52 -25.70 7.03
CA GLU A 541 -18.34 -24.77 7.82
C GLU A 541 -17.56 -23.51 8.19
N LEU A 542 -16.37 -23.65 8.80
CA LEU A 542 -15.57 -22.47 9.20
C LEU A 542 -14.99 -21.72 8.00
N ILE A 543 -14.54 -22.43 6.96
CA ILE A 543 -14.06 -21.80 5.71
C ILE A 543 -15.16 -20.93 5.09
N ARG A 544 -16.39 -21.44 4.99
CA ARG A 544 -17.51 -20.68 4.42
C ARG A 544 -17.96 -19.55 5.33
N ALA A 545 -17.97 -19.76 6.64
CA ALA A 545 -18.33 -18.74 7.62
C ALA A 545 -17.35 -17.55 7.57
N ASP A 546 -16.04 -17.81 7.56
CA ASP A 546 -15.03 -16.76 7.48
C ASP A 546 -15.00 -16.08 6.11
N ALA A 547 -15.21 -16.81 5.02
CA ALA A 547 -15.40 -16.21 3.69
C ALA A 547 -16.63 -15.30 3.66
N ALA A 548 -17.73 -15.69 4.31
CA ALA A 548 -18.93 -14.85 4.42
C ALA A 548 -18.68 -13.61 5.30
N ALA A 549 -17.94 -13.75 6.40
CA ALA A 549 -17.51 -12.63 7.25
C ALA A 549 -16.59 -11.68 6.48
N GLU A 550 -15.61 -12.19 5.72
CA GLU A 550 -14.73 -11.38 4.86
C GLU A 550 -15.53 -10.64 3.78
N ALA A 551 -16.47 -11.32 3.10
CA ALA A 551 -17.36 -10.68 2.15
C ALA A 551 -18.25 -9.60 2.81
N SER A 552 -18.72 -9.82 4.04
CA SER A 552 -19.49 -8.83 4.81
C SER A 552 -18.63 -7.66 5.26
N ARG A 553 -17.39 -7.89 5.71
CA ARG A 553 -16.43 -6.83 6.05
C ARG A 553 -16.13 -5.98 4.82
N LEU A 554 -15.85 -6.60 3.68
CA LEU A 554 -15.63 -5.88 2.42
C LEU A 554 -16.86 -5.08 1.99
N ARG A 555 -18.08 -5.62 2.16
CA ARG A 555 -19.32 -4.86 1.95
C ARG A 555 -19.49 -3.72 2.95
N GLY A 556 -19.16 -3.92 4.22
CA GLY A 556 -19.22 -2.91 5.27
C GLY A 556 -18.25 -1.78 4.99
N VAL A 557 -16.99 -2.10 4.65
CA VAL A 557 -16.00 -1.12 4.19
C VAL A 557 -16.50 -0.40 2.95
N GLN A 558 -17.04 -1.13 1.97
CA GLN A 558 -17.62 -0.52 0.77
C GLN A 558 -18.77 0.44 1.12
N GLU A 559 -19.67 0.06 2.03
CA GLU A 559 -20.81 0.87 2.47
C GLU A 559 -20.36 2.09 3.30
N PHE A 560 -19.39 1.92 4.19
CA PHE A 560 -18.75 2.99 4.93
C PHE A 560 -18.09 3.99 4.00
N LEU A 561 -17.29 3.52 3.04
CA LEU A 561 -16.66 4.37 2.02
C LEU A 561 -17.69 5.08 1.11
N LEU A 562 -18.88 4.48 0.91
CA LEU A 562 -19.98 5.10 0.17
C LEU A 562 -20.73 6.17 0.99
N ARG A 563 -20.79 6.04 2.33
CA ARG A 563 -21.49 6.98 3.23
C ARG A 563 -20.58 8.12 3.71
N GLU A 564 -19.38 7.79 4.13
CA GLU A 564 -18.37 8.70 4.68
C GLU A 564 -17.38 9.09 3.58
N SER A 565 -17.79 10.02 2.72
CA SER A 565 -16.97 10.51 1.59
C SER A 565 -15.63 11.15 1.96
N ALA A 566 -15.37 11.35 3.26
CA ALA A 566 -14.18 11.96 3.84
C ALA A 566 -13.67 11.25 5.12
N ALA A 567 -13.94 9.94 5.28
CA ALA A 567 -13.41 9.19 6.42
C ALA A 567 -11.88 9.33 6.49
N SER A 568 -11.38 9.85 7.61
CA SER A 568 -9.94 9.92 7.87
C SER A 568 -9.33 8.51 7.91
N ALA A 569 -8.01 8.39 7.78
CA ALA A 569 -7.35 7.09 7.98
C ALA A 569 -7.68 6.50 9.37
N ASP A 570 -7.84 7.35 10.38
CA ASP A 570 -8.25 6.92 11.73
C ASP A 570 -9.72 6.51 11.78
N ALA A 571 -10.61 7.19 11.05
CA ALA A 571 -12.02 6.79 10.95
C ALA A 571 -12.18 5.49 10.17
N LEU A 572 -11.41 5.31 9.09
CA LEU A 572 -11.36 4.07 8.33
C LEU A 572 -10.70 2.94 9.13
N ALA A 573 -9.63 3.22 9.88
CA ALA A 573 -9.02 2.26 10.78
C ALA A 573 -9.97 1.88 11.92
N ALA A 574 -10.68 2.85 12.49
CA ALA A 574 -11.71 2.62 13.50
C ALA A 574 -12.88 1.81 12.94
N GLU A 575 -13.35 2.11 11.72
CA GLU A 575 -14.37 1.33 11.04
C GLU A 575 -13.87 -0.09 10.72
N LEU A 576 -12.64 -0.24 10.24
CA LEU A 576 -12.05 -1.55 9.97
C LEU A 576 -11.92 -2.36 11.27
N ASP A 577 -11.53 -1.72 12.37
CA ASP A 577 -11.48 -2.32 13.69
C ASP A 577 -12.88 -2.68 14.20
N GLU A 578 -13.89 -1.84 13.97
CA GLU A 578 -15.29 -2.08 14.33
C GLU A 578 -15.93 -3.19 13.48
N LEU A 579 -15.65 -3.24 12.18
CA LEU A 579 -16.05 -4.31 11.27
C LEU A 579 -15.34 -5.62 11.60
N GLU A 580 -14.06 -5.58 11.95
CA GLU A 580 -13.33 -6.77 12.41
C GLU A 580 -13.90 -7.29 13.74
N ALA A 581 -14.23 -6.39 14.68
CA ALA A 581 -14.83 -6.71 15.97
C ALA A 581 -16.27 -7.20 15.87
N SER A 582 -17.07 -6.68 14.94
CA SER A 582 -18.48 -7.06 14.72
C SER A 582 -18.64 -8.30 13.85
N LEU A 583 -17.67 -8.58 12.99
CA LEU A 583 -17.65 -9.75 12.11
C LEU A 583 -16.38 -10.58 12.36
N PRO A 584 -16.10 -11.05 13.59
CA PRO A 584 -14.88 -11.78 13.90
C PRO A 584 -14.79 -13.09 13.11
N PHE A 585 -13.57 -13.50 12.80
CA PHE A 585 -13.30 -14.82 12.22
C PHE A 585 -13.39 -15.90 13.29
N ASN A 586 -13.60 -17.14 12.84
CA ASN A 586 -13.60 -18.33 13.69
C ASN A 586 -12.18 -18.79 14.04
N CYS A 587 -11.29 -17.83 14.33
CA CYS A 587 -9.88 -18.02 14.64
C CYS A 587 -9.51 -17.26 15.91
N GLU A 588 -8.84 -17.95 16.82
CA GLU A 588 -8.21 -17.39 18.01
C GLU A 588 -6.74 -17.08 17.73
N HIS A 589 -6.29 -15.90 18.21
CA HIS A 589 -4.88 -15.63 18.46
C HIS A 589 -4.60 -15.85 19.94
N VAL A 590 -3.97 -16.97 20.31
CA VAL A 590 -3.74 -17.28 21.74
C VAL A 590 -2.83 -16.25 22.41
N VAL A 591 -1.96 -15.59 21.65
CA VAL A 591 -1.37 -14.31 22.04
C VAL A 591 -2.19 -13.18 21.40
N PRO A 592 -2.92 -12.35 22.19
CA PRO A 592 -3.84 -11.34 21.66
C PRO A 592 -3.19 -10.38 20.67
N GLN A 593 -3.87 -10.13 19.55
CA GLN A 593 -3.36 -9.21 18.52
C GLN A 593 -3.14 -7.77 19.03
N SER A 594 -3.87 -7.37 20.08
CA SER A 594 -3.73 -6.03 20.69
C SER A 594 -2.38 -5.83 21.38
N TRP A 595 -1.69 -6.90 21.80
CA TRP A 595 -0.40 -6.82 22.49
C TRP A 595 0.74 -6.46 21.52
N PHE A 596 0.61 -6.81 20.24
CA PHE A 596 1.61 -6.51 19.20
C PHE A 596 1.09 -5.59 18.08
N ALA A 597 -0.01 -4.88 18.34
CA ALA A 597 -0.64 -3.92 17.43
C ALA A 597 -1.02 -4.50 16.06
N LYS A 598 -1.49 -5.76 16.03
CA LYS A 598 -1.88 -6.48 14.79
C LYS A 598 -0.79 -6.54 13.71
N ARG A 599 0.49 -6.34 14.07
CA ARG A 599 1.61 -6.30 13.12
C ARG A 599 1.90 -7.68 12.53
N GLU A 600 2.23 -7.69 11.24
CA GLU A 600 2.84 -8.85 10.58
C GLU A 600 4.35 -8.88 10.86
N PRO A 601 5.00 -10.05 10.93
CA PRO A 601 4.47 -11.39 10.64
C PRO A 601 3.72 -12.08 11.79
N MET A 602 3.67 -11.46 12.98
CA MET A 602 3.09 -12.08 14.18
C MET A 602 1.62 -12.42 13.97
N ARG A 603 0.85 -11.55 13.32
CA ARG A 603 -0.60 -11.77 13.09
C ARG A 603 -0.88 -13.01 12.24
N GLY A 604 -0.04 -13.30 11.26
CA GLY A 604 -0.17 -14.45 10.35
C GLY A 604 0.59 -15.71 10.77
N ASP A 605 1.40 -15.69 11.83
CA ASP A 605 2.13 -16.86 12.31
C ASP A 605 1.16 -17.96 12.80
N LEU A 606 1.07 -19.05 12.04
CA LEU A 606 0.17 -20.17 12.29
C LEU A 606 0.40 -20.88 13.63
N HIS A 607 1.59 -20.79 14.25
CA HIS A 607 1.87 -21.52 15.50
C HIS A 607 0.98 -21.09 16.66
N HIS A 608 0.50 -19.85 16.66
CA HIS A 608 -0.41 -19.32 17.68
C HIS A 608 -1.83 -19.01 17.18
N LEU A 609 -2.20 -19.56 16.01
CA LEU A 609 -3.56 -19.51 15.46
C LEU A 609 -4.27 -20.85 15.65
N PHE A 610 -5.51 -20.80 16.11
CA PHE A 610 -6.36 -21.97 16.35
C PHE A 610 -7.82 -21.70 15.98
N ALA A 611 -8.57 -22.71 15.56
CA ALA A 611 -10.01 -22.60 15.37
C ALA A 611 -10.70 -22.29 16.70
N CYS A 612 -11.61 -21.31 16.68
CA CYS A 612 -12.36 -20.87 17.85
C CYS A 612 -13.59 -20.10 17.41
N GLU A 613 -14.77 -20.44 17.93
CA GLU A 613 -15.97 -19.68 17.62
C GLU A 613 -15.91 -18.25 18.19
N PRO A 614 -16.52 -17.27 17.50
CA PRO A 614 -16.59 -15.88 17.92
C PRO A 614 -17.00 -15.65 19.38
N ALA A 615 -17.90 -16.49 19.91
CA ALA A 615 -18.37 -16.40 21.28
C ALA A 615 -17.23 -16.62 22.29
N CYS A 616 -16.43 -17.68 22.10
CA CYS A 616 -15.30 -17.97 22.98
C CYS A 616 -14.12 -17.04 22.79
N ASN A 617 -13.81 -16.66 21.54
CA ASN A 617 -12.80 -15.64 21.26
C ASN A 617 -13.15 -14.30 21.94
N SER A 618 -14.40 -13.85 21.81
CA SER A 618 -14.89 -12.63 22.48
C SER A 618 -14.97 -12.77 24.00
N PHE A 619 -15.31 -13.95 24.52
CA PHE A 619 -15.28 -14.23 25.95
C PHE A 619 -13.84 -14.16 26.49
N ARG A 620 -12.87 -14.75 25.79
CA ARG A 620 -11.46 -14.69 26.17
C ARG A 620 -10.90 -13.27 26.12
N GLY A 621 -11.29 -12.46 25.14
CA GLY A 621 -10.84 -11.06 25.02
C GLY A 621 -9.32 -10.93 24.85
N ASN A 622 -8.69 -10.05 25.64
CA ASN A 622 -7.23 -9.89 25.67
C ASN A 622 -6.63 -10.20 27.04
N TYR A 623 -7.32 -11.02 27.85
CA TYR A 623 -6.90 -11.36 29.19
C TYR A 623 -5.70 -12.32 29.15
N PRO A 624 -4.64 -12.07 29.95
CA PRO A 624 -3.53 -12.99 30.08
C PRO A 624 -3.96 -14.28 30.79
N TYR A 625 -3.29 -15.39 30.47
CA TYR A 625 -3.62 -16.66 31.10
C TYR A 625 -3.34 -16.65 32.60
N MET A 626 -4.20 -17.33 33.34
CA MET A 626 -4.04 -17.62 34.77
C MET A 626 -4.79 -18.90 35.13
N ASP A 627 -4.50 -19.47 36.29
CA ASP A 627 -5.36 -20.47 36.93
C ASP A 627 -6.27 -19.80 37.97
N PHE A 628 -7.49 -20.33 38.09
CA PHE A 628 -8.47 -20.02 39.12
C PHE A 628 -8.44 -21.15 40.15
N PRO A 629 -7.83 -20.92 41.33
CA PRO A 629 -7.71 -21.94 42.37
C PRO A 629 -9.04 -22.15 43.14
N GLY A 630 -10.16 -22.28 42.42
CA GLY A 630 -11.49 -22.62 42.94
C GLY A 630 -12.07 -21.62 43.96
N PHE A 631 -13.30 -21.15 43.71
CA PHE A 631 -14.13 -20.27 44.57
C PHE A 631 -14.06 -18.75 44.36
N ASP A 632 -13.35 -18.25 43.35
CA ASP A 632 -13.39 -16.81 43.03
C ASP A 632 -14.68 -16.41 42.26
N GLU A 633 -15.00 -15.11 42.25
CA GLU A 633 -16.16 -14.48 41.58
C GLU A 633 -16.08 -14.52 40.04
N ALA A 634 -15.34 -15.51 39.50
CA ALA A 634 -15.05 -15.66 38.09
C ALA A 634 -16.32 -15.97 37.29
N VAL A 635 -16.45 -15.29 36.16
CA VAL A 635 -17.49 -15.61 35.19
C VAL A 635 -17.11 -16.92 34.51
N ARG A 636 -18.05 -17.87 34.50
CA ARG A 636 -17.88 -19.20 33.90
C ARG A 636 -18.73 -19.31 32.64
N ASP A 637 -18.15 -19.91 31.61
CA ASP A 637 -18.80 -20.22 30.34
C ASP A 637 -18.25 -21.56 29.81
N ASP A 638 -18.80 -22.10 28.73
CA ASP A 638 -18.30 -23.34 28.10
C ASP A 638 -16.87 -23.17 27.56
N CYS A 639 -16.40 -21.93 27.40
CA CYS A 639 -15.06 -21.56 26.96
C CYS A 639 -14.00 -21.63 28.08
N GLY A 640 -14.42 -21.56 29.35
CA GLY A 640 -13.52 -21.46 30.51
C GLY A 640 -13.94 -20.40 31.52
N MET A 641 -12.97 -19.91 32.29
CA MET A 641 -13.18 -18.99 33.41
C MET A 641 -12.46 -17.65 33.18
N ARG A 642 -13.10 -16.55 33.58
CA ARG A 642 -12.61 -15.18 33.35
C ARG A 642 -12.83 -14.27 34.54
N GLU A 643 -11.83 -13.44 34.83
CA GLU A 643 -11.92 -12.24 35.65
C GLU A 643 -11.16 -11.06 35.03
N LYS A 644 -11.18 -9.89 35.66
CA LYS A 644 -10.42 -8.71 35.18
C LYS A 644 -8.91 -8.97 35.09
N SER A 645 -8.41 -9.90 35.90
CA SER A 645 -6.99 -10.24 36.06
C SER A 645 -6.50 -11.30 35.07
N GLY A 646 -7.38 -12.08 34.43
CA GLY A 646 -6.96 -13.15 33.54
C GLY A 646 -8.06 -14.10 33.10
N PHE A 647 -7.66 -15.09 32.31
CA PHE A 647 -8.52 -16.12 31.72
C PHE A 647 -7.88 -17.50 31.86
N GLU A 648 -8.70 -18.50 32.14
CA GLU A 648 -8.34 -19.92 32.16
C GLU A 648 -9.22 -20.64 31.14
N PRO A 649 -8.64 -21.31 30.14
CA PRO A 649 -9.43 -22.04 29.16
C PRO A 649 -9.95 -23.36 29.74
N GLU A 650 -11.16 -23.76 29.33
CA GLU A 650 -11.74 -25.05 29.72
C GLU A 650 -10.98 -26.22 29.05
N HIS A 651 -10.52 -26.02 27.82
CA HIS A 651 -9.80 -27.02 27.04
C HIS A 651 -8.44 -26.51 26.52
N SER A 652 -7.59 -27.46 26.12
CA SER A 652 -6.34 -27.21 25.38
C SER A 652 -5.30 -26.35 26.11
N LYS A 653 -5.25 -26.40 27.44
CA LYS A 653 -4.28 -25.63 28.25
C LYS A 653 -2.83 -25.86 27.81
N GLY A 654 -2.45 -27.11 27.52
CA GLY A 654 -1.10 -27.46 27.08
C GLY A 654 -0.75 -26.90 25.70
N ALA A 655 -1.67 -26.99 24.74
CA ALA A 655 -1.46 -26.46 23.38
C ALA A 655 -1.34 -24.93 23.39
N VAL A 656 -2.21 -24.26 24.16
CA VAL A 656 -2.18 -22.82 24.37
C VAL A 656 -0.89 -22.39 25.06
N ALA A 657 -0.44 -23.14 26.07
CA ALA A 657 0.81 -22.88 26.76
C ALA A 657 2.02 -22.99 25.83
N ARG A 658 2.13 -24.08 25.07
CA ARG A 658 3.21 -24.30 24.09
C ARG A 658 3.25 -23.24 22.99
N ALA A 659 2.09 -22.81 22.49
CA ALA A 659 1.99 -21.75 21.50
C ALA A 659 2.41 -20.39 22.08
N THR A 660 2.03 -20.09 23.33
CA THR A 660 2.43 -18.85 24.01
C THR A 660 3.92 -18.82 24.31
N LEU A 661 4.48 -19.91 24.85
CA LEU A 661 5.92 -20.04 25.10
C LEU A 661 6.73 -19.96 23.80
N TYR A 662 6.26 -20.58 22.72
CA TYR A 662 6.84 -20.41 21.38
C TYR A 662 6.85 -18.94 20.94
N PHE A 663 5.75 -18.23 21.12
CA PHE A 663 5.65 -16.82 20.72
C PHE A 663 6.67 -15.96 21.46
N LEU A 664 6.85 -16.19 22.77
CA LEU A 664 7.86 -15.51 23.58
C LEU A 664 9.29 -15.81 23.07
N LEU A 665 9.58 -17.04 22.66
CA LEU A 665 10.89 -17.40 22.07
C LEU A 665 11.11 -16.78 20.69
N ARG A 666 10.07 -16.78 19.84
CA ARG A 666 10.14 -16.28 18.47
C ARG A 666 10.22 -14.75 18.43
N TYR A 667 9.54 -14.05 19.35
CA TYR A 667 9.39 -12.60 19.35
C TYR A 667 9.78 -11.99 20.71
N PRO A 668 11.06 -12.12 21.13
CA PRO A 668 11.50 -11.59 22.43
C PRO A 668 11.36 -10.07 22.48
N GLY A 669 11.01 -9.54 23.65
CA GLY A 669 10.85 -8.10 23.93
C GLY A 669 9.59 -7.48 23.32
N LEU A 670 8.68 -8.28 22.76
CA LEU A 670 7.48 -7.76 22.10
C LEU A 670 6.25 -7.68 23.01
N VAL A 671 6.17 -8.55 24.03
CA VAL A 671 5.01 -8.71 24.91
C VAL A 671 5.47 -8.69 26.36
N GLY A 672 4.69 -8.03 27.22
CA GLY A 672 4.82 -8.05 28.68
C GLY A 672 5.42 -6.78 29.29
N ASP A 673 5.60 -5.70 28.53
CA ASP A 673 5.92 -4.35 29.06
C ASP A 673 4.70 -3.62 29.63
N ARG A 674 3.48 -4.07 29.32
CA ARG A 674 2.23 -3.44 29.74
C ARG A 674 1.48 -4.27 30.77
N ALA A 675 0.83 -3.58 31.71
CA ALA A 675 0.09 -4.17 32.83
C ALA A 675 -1.09 -5.12 32.47
N ARG A 676 -1.45 -5.24 31.19
CA ARG A 676 -2.53 -6.13 30.71
C ARG A 676 -2.04 -7.24 29.76
N GLU A 677 -0.73 -7.33 29.56
CA GLU A 677 -0.12 -8.37 28.74
C GLU A 677 0.31 -9.55 29.60
N PHE A 678 1.02 -10.53 29.02
CA PHE A 678 1.49 -11.69 29.76
C PHE A 678 2.80 -11.38 30.52
N PRO A 679 2.78 -11.29 31.86
CA PRO A 679 3.95 -10.85 32.61
C PRO A 679 4.85 -12.04 33.00
N GLU A 680 6.13 -11.76 33.24
CA GLU A 680 7.14 -12.77 33.59
C GLU A 680 6.73 -13.63 34.79
N GLU A 681 6.10 -13.04 35.82
CA GLU A 681 5.70 -13.78 37.02
C GLU A 681 4.66 -14.89 36.77
N ARG A 682 3.99 -14.89 35.60
CA ARG A 682 3.01 -15.93 35.23
C ARG A 682 3.60 -17.05 34.38
N LEU A 683 4.88 -16.99 34.00
CA LEU A 683 5.57 -18.08 33.30
C LEU A 683 5.34 -19.46 33.95
N PRO A 684 5.38 -19.63 35.30
CA PRO A 684 5.14 -20.93 35.91
C PRO A 684 3.82 -21.60 35.51
N ILE A 685 2.78 -20.81 35.23
CA ILE A 685 1.46 -21.32 34.81
C ILE A 685 1.54 -21.98 33.44
N LEU A 686 2.20 -21.34 32.46
CA LEU A 686 2.38 -21.94 31.13
C LEU A 686 3.24 -23.20 31.20
N LEU A 687 4.30 -23.20 32.03
CA LEU A 687 5.15 -24.38 32.19
C LEU A 687 4.38 -25.53 32.85
N GLU A 688 3.53 -25.26 33.85
CA GLU A 688 2.70 -26.26 34.50
C GLU A 688 1.62 -26.81 33.56
N TRP A 689 0.94 -25.97 32.78
CA TRP A 689 -0.03 -26.41 31.77
C TRP A 689 0.61 -27.25 30.67
N HIS A 690 1.80 -26.86 30.22
CA HIS A 690 2.60 -27.62 29.26
C HIS A 690 2.94 -29.03 29.79
N GLU A 691 3.32 -29.15 31.06
CA GLU A 691 3.68 -30.42 31.70
C GLU A 691 2.46 -31.32 32.00
N ASN A 692 1.35 -30.70 32.40
CA ASN A 692 0.13 -31.43 32.77
C ASN A 692 -0.64 -31.97 31.56
N GLU A 693 -0.51 -31.35 30.39
CA GLU A 693 -1.12 -31.80 29.14
C GLU A 693 -0.06 -32.18 28.10
N ALA A 694 0.20 -33.48 27.98
CA ALA A 694 1.17 -34.03 27.03
C ALA A 694 0.85 -33.68 25.57
N VAL A 695 1.90 -33.54 24.76
CA VAL A 695 1.80 -33.27 23.31
C VAL A 695 0.99 -34.37 22.62
N THR A 696 -0.03 -33.96 21.88
CA THR A 696 -0.93 -34.86 21.16
C THR A 696 -0.51 -35.10 19.71
N GLU A 697 -1.07 -36.13 19.07
CA GLU A 697 -0.88 -36.36 17.62
C GLU A 697 -1.40 -35.20 16.77
N TYR A 698 -2.43 -34.50 17.23
CA TYR A 698 -2.92 -33.27 16.61
C TYR A 698 -1.88 -32.16 16.63
N GLU A 699 -1.18 -31.96 17.75
CA GLU A 699 -0.13 -30.93 17.83
C GLU A 699 1.09 -31.27 16.98
N LEU A 700 1.49 -32.56 16.93
CA LEU A 700 2.56 -33.02 16.05
C LEU A 700 2.21 -32.81 14.57
N HIS A 701 0.98 -33.14 14.19
CA HIS A 701 0.44 -32.86 12.85
C HIS A 701 0.48 -31.36 12.53
N ARG A 702 -0.06 -30.51 13.42
CA ARG A 702 -0.01 -29.05 13.27
C ARG A 702 1.41 -28.57 13.06
N ASN A 703 2.34 -28.98 13.92
CA ASN A 703 3.72 -28.51 13.87
C ASN A 703 4.39 -28.87 12.54
N ALA A 704 4.18 -30.09 12.05
CA ALA A 704 4.65 -30.53 10.74
C ALA A 704 4.02 -29.74 9.59
N ALA A 705 2.70 -29.59 9.59
CA ALA A 705 1.96 -28.86 8.55
C ALA A 705 2.31 -27.37 8.51
N ILE A 706 2.55 -26.76 9.68
CA ILE A 706 2.99 -25.36 9.78
C ILE A 706 4.40 -25.19 9.21
N ALA A 707 5.31 -26.12 9.51
CA ALA A 707 6.67 -26.09 8.96
C ALA A 707 6.69 -26.18 7.43
N GLU A 708 5.77 -26.93 6.82
CA GLU A 708 5.61 -26.95 5.35
C GLU A 708 5.19 -25.59 4.76
N ILE A 709 4.49 -24.75 5.55
CA ILE A 709 3.94 -23.47 5.10
C ILE A 709 4.87 -22.30 5.39
N GLN A 710 5.44 -22.23 6.60
CA GLN A 710 6.26 -21.10 7.06
C GLN A 710 7.70 -21.48 7.48
N GLY A 711 8.08 -22.74 7.38
CA GLY A 711 9.46 -23.23 7.55
C GLY A 711 9.83 -23.62 8.98
N ASN A 712 9.52 -22.77 9.95
CA ASN A 712 9.86 -22.93 11.37
C ASN A 712 8.96 -23.92 12.12
N ARG A 713 9.53 -24.59 13.11
CA ARG A 713 8.87 -25.57 13.99
C ARG A 713 8.82 -25.08 15.44
N ASN A 714 7.73 -25.37 16.15
CA ASN A 714 7.60 -25.09 17.58
C ASN A 714 8.46 -26.09 18.41
N PRO A 715 9.53 -25.64 19.07
CA PRO A 715 10.44 -26.52 19.81
C PRO A 715 9.77 -27.24 20.97
N LEU A 716 8.72 -26.65 21.55
CA LEU A 716 8.04 -27.19 22.72
C LEU A 716 7.01 -28.28 22.37
N ILE A 717 6.71 -28.44 21.07
CA ILE A 717 5.96 -29.60 20.55
C ILE A 717 6.94 -30.72 20.18
N ASP A 718 8.07 -30.40 19.56
CA ASP A 718 9.06 -31.37 19.08
C ASP A 718 9.93 -31.97 20.20
N HIS A 719 10.25 -31.12 21.18
CA HIS A 719 11.09 -31.38 22.36
C HIS A 719 10.40 -30.80 23.62
N PRO A 720 9.25 -31.36 24.04
CA PRO A 720 8.52 -30.88 25.22
C PRO A 720 9.38 -30.88 26.49
N GLU A 721 10.40 -31.74 26.57
CA GLU A 721 11.36 -31.79 27.67
C GLU A 721 12.22 -30.52 27.80
N TRP A 722 12.38 -29.71 26.75
CA TRP A 722 13.19 -28.49 26.79
C TRP A 722 12.54 -27.34 27.55
N ALA A 723 11.22 -27.39 27.81
CA ALA A 723 10.50 -26.27 28.42
C ALA A 723 11.12 -25.77 29.73
N ARG A 724 11.56 -26.69 30.61
CA ARG A 724 12.25 -26.36 31.88
C ARG A 724 13.75 -26.11 31.72
N SER A 725 14.33 -26.54 30.60
CA SER A 725 15.75 -26.35 30.29
C SER A 725 16.01 -24.98 29.69
N ILE A 726 15.00 -24.26 29.20
CA ILE A 726 15.12 -22.93 28.62
C ILE A 726 15.01 -21.88 29.73
N ASP A 727 15.94 -20.92 29.75
CA ASP A 727 15.81 -19.71 30.57
C ASP A 727 15.03 -18.65 29.80
N PHE A 728 13.79 -18.38 30.19
CA PHE A 728 12.91 -17.41 29.52
C PHE A 728 13.09 -15.96 30.00
N SER A 729 13.87 -15.68 31.05
CA SER A 729 13.96 -14.31 31.63
C SER A 729 14.29 -13.22 30.60
N GLY A 730 15.09 -13.54 29.57
CA GLY A 730 15.45 -12.63 28.48
C GLY A 730 14.48 -12.53 27.31
N VAL A 731 13.23 -13.01 27.42
CA VAL A 731 12.18 -12.83 26.39
C VAL A 731 11.23 -11.67 26.65
N TRP A 732 11.25 -11.09 27.86
CA TRP A 732 10.50 -9.89 28.21
C TRP A 732 11.31 -8.60 27.96
N PRO A 733 10.64 -7.43 27.84
CA PRO A 733 11.27 -6.14 27.52
C PRO A 733 12.20 -5.55 28.58
#